data_AF-A0A6P5JG06-F1
#
_entry.id   AF-A0A6P5JG06-F1
#
_cell.length_a   1.000
_cell.length_b   1.000
_cell.length_c   1.000
_cell.angle_alpha   90.00
_cell.angle_beta   90.00
_cell.angle_gamma   90.00
#
_symmetry.space_group_name_H-M   'P 1'
#
loop_
_entity.id
_entity.type
_entity.pdbx_description
1 polymer ?
#
loop_
_entity_poly.entity_id
_entity_poly.type
_entity_poly.pdbx_seq_one_letter_code
_entity_poly.pdbx_strand_id
1 'polypeptide(L)'
;MRLHKPCLLVLLLGLAQLLVLASAHEAGEDSFIKDDAVDEEEEEEDYDEDEEDDSEIKEDNGVLVLNDDNFDTFVADKDTVLLEFYAPWCGHCKQFAPIYEKIAKTLQENDPPIPVAKIDATAASTLASRYDVGGYPTIKILKKGQAVDYDGPRTEDDIVAKVKEVSQPSWTPPPEVTLVLTKDNFDEVVNDANIILVEFYAPWCGHCKKLAPEYEKAAKELSKRSPPIPLAKVDAIEETDLAKRFDVTGYPTLKIFRKGKAFDYNGPREKYGIVDYMIEQSEPPSKEILAVKQVQEFLKDGNDVIIIGIFNSADDQAYQLYQETANNLREDYKFHHTFNSEVAKFLKVSSGKLVVMQPEKFHSKYEQKIKVLDIKESTEGAAIRDHVVKHAVPLVGHRTTSNDAKRYAKRPLVVVYYTVDFSFDYRVATQYWRNKVLEVAKDFPEYTFAIADEDDYSSEVKDLGLSDSGEEINVAILAEGGKKYAMEPEEFDSDTLRDFVLAFKKGELKGIIKSQPAPKNNKGPVTIVVGKTFDSIVMDPKSDVLIEFYAPWCGHCKQLEPVYTDLGKKYKHRKNLVIAKMDATANDVTNDHYKVEGFPTIYFASRTDKNNPIKFENEKRDLEHLSAFIEEHSTKLSRTKEEL
;
A
#
# COMPACT_ATOMS: atom_id res chain seq x y z
N MET A 1 46.11 -14.73 49.44
CA MET A 1 45.89 -13.65 50.44
C MET A 1 44.40 -13.58 50.79
N ARG A 2 43.96 -12.67 51.67
CA ARG A 2 42.63 -12.70 52.33
C ARG A 2 41.52 -11.98 51.56
N LEU A 3 40.30 -12.51 51.69
CA LEU A 3 38.95 -11.89 51.70
C LEU A 3 38.65 -10.68 50.78
N HIS A 4 37.52 -10.75 50.05
CA HIS A 4 36.25 -10.13 50.50
C HIS A 4 35.00 -10.76 49.81
N LYS A 5 33.81 -10.44 50.32
CA LYS A 5 32.46 -10.79 49.83
C LYS A 5 31.68 -9.48 49.58
N PRO A 6 30.64 -9.45 48.71
CA PRO A 6 29.26 -9.54 49.22
C PRO A 6 28.27 -10.36 48.37
N CYS A 7 27.05 -10.44 48.90
CA CYS A 7 25.93 -11.33 48.59
C CYS A 7 25.19 -11.12 47.25
N LEU A 8 24.33 -12.11 46.94
CA LEU A 8 23.27 -12.08 45.92
C LEU A 8 21.97 -12.68 46.55
N LEU A 9 20.77 -12.23 46.15
CA LEU A 9 19.48 -12.86 46.46
C LEU A 9 18.90 -13.46 45.15
N VAL A 10 18.49 -14.73 45.04
CA VAL A 10 17.17 -15.36 45.37
C VAL A 10 15.91 -14.51 45.05
N LEU A 11 14.79 -15.07 44.57
CA LEU A 11 14.29 -16.47 44.64
C LEU A 11 13.40 -16.85 43.41
N LEU A 12 13.10 -18.14 43.22
CA LEU A 12 12.20 -18.64 42.16
C LEU A 12 11.44 -19.94 42.57
N LEU A 13 10.33 -20.24 41.85
CA LEU A 13 9.55 -21.51 41.76
C LEU A 13 8.62 -21.96 42.92
N GLY A 14 7.41 -22.43 42.54
CA GLY A 14 6.86 -23.69 43.10
C GLY A 14 5.33 -23.88 43.24
N LEU A 15 4.69 -24.58 42.28
CA LEU A 15 3.60 -25.60 42.47
C LEU A 15 2.22 -25.14 43.05
N ALA A 16 1.07 -25.82 42.90
CA ALA A 16 0.63 -27.01 42.12
C ALA A 16 -0.92 -26.99 41.89
N GLN A 17 -1.46 -27.97 41.15
CA GLN A 17 -2.91 -28.16 40.87
C GLN A 17 -3.63 -29.05 41.91
N LEU A 18 -4.96 -28.96 41.99
CA LEU A 18 -5.86 -30.06 42.41
C LEU A 18 -7.29 -29.86 41.85
N LEU A 19 -8.14 -30.90 41.90
CA LEU A 19 -9.39 -31.00 41.12
C LEU A 19 -10.48 -31.84 41.86
N VAL A 20 -11.71 -31.76 41.35
CA VAL A 20 -12.91 -32.62 41.58
C VAL A 20 -13.69 -32.45 42.90
N LEU A 21 -14.96 -32.00 42.82
CA LEU A 21 -16.18 -32.82 43.02
C LEU A 21 -17.47 -32.03 42.76
N ALA A 22 -18.59 -32.73 42.58
CA ALA A 22 -19.85 -32.21 42.04
C ALA A 22 -21.08 -32.62 42.89
N SER A 23 -22.22 -31.96 42.63
CA SER A 23 -23.58 -32.44 42.97
C SER A 23 -24.59 -31.79 42.00
N ALA A 24 -25.75 -32.42 41.78
CA ALA A 24 -26.75 -31.99 40.78
C ALA A 24 -28.19 -32.34 41.18
N HIS A 25 -29.14 -31.56 40.65
CA HIS A 25 -30.55 -31.87 40.32
C HIS A 25 -31.11 -30.60 39.60
N GLU A 26 -31.85 -30.67 38.49
CA GLU A 26 -33.21 -31.21 38.25
C GLU A 26 -34.33 -30.35 38.91
N ALA A 27 -35.43 -29.98 38.25
CA ALA A 27 -35.85 -30.20 36.84
C ALA A 27 -36.97 -29.20 36.39
N GLY A 28 -37.35 -29.24 35.10
CA GLY A 28 -38.61 -28.75 34.51
C GLY A 28 -38.41 -27.73 33.38
N GLU A 29 -38.92 -27.83 32.14
CA GLU A 29 -40.26 -28.20 31.62
C GLU A 29 -41.37 -27.23 32.07
N ASP A 30 -42.22 -26.63 31.21
CA ASP A 30 -42.26 -26.48 29.73
C ASP A 30 -43.10 -25.17 29.43
N SER A 31 -43.65 -24.74 28.28
CA SER A 31 -43.99 -25.35 26.97
C SER A 31 -44.32 -24.30 25.87
N PHE A 32 -44.22 -24.70 24.60
CA PHE A 32 -45.08 -24.40 23.41
C PHE A 32 -45.76 -23.02 23.25
N ILE A 33 -45.64 -22.23 22.15
CA ILE A 33 -45.82 -22.43 20.66
C ILE A 33 -47.13 -21.78 20.13
N LYS A 34 -47.06 -21.25 18.88
CA LYS A 34 -48.06 -20.54 18.05
C LYS A 34 -48.21 -19.04 18.30
N ASP A 35 -48.15 -18.18 17.28
CA ASP A 35 -48.79 -18.12 15.94
C ASP A 35 -50.28 -17.76 16.02
N ASP A 36 -50.64 -16.50 15.75
CA ASP A 36 -51.18 -16.04 14.46
C ASP A 36 -51.59 -14.55 14.57
N ALA A 37 -51.72 -13.86 13.42
CA ALA A 37 -52.17 -12.48 13.36
C ALA A 37 -53.66 -12.38 12.95
N VAL A 38 -54.33 -11.29 13.33
CA VAL A 38 -55.38 -10.60 12.56
C VAL A 38 -55.61 -9.21 13.16
N ASP A 39 -55.99 -8.27 12.30
CA ASP A 39 -56.27 -6.86 12.61
C ASP A 39 -57.58 -6.67 13.40
N GLU A 40 -57.71 -5.56 14.14
CA GLU A 40 -58.73 -4.51 13.90
C GLU A 40 -58.44 -3.27 14.80
N GLU A 41 -59.26 -2.23 14.70
CA GLU A 41 -58.95 -0.82 15.04
C GLU A 41 -59.26 -0.41 16.51
N GLU A 42 -59.31 0.91 16.79
CA GLU A 42 -59.60 1.60 18.09
C GLU A 42 -58.42 1.62 19.11
N GLU A 43 -57.96 2.75 19.68
CA GLU A 43 -58.28 4.20 19.56
C GLU A 43 -56.97 5.02 19.73
N GLU A 44 -56.87 6.22 19.12
CA GLU A 44 -55.78 7.18 19.42
C GLU A 44 -56.23 8.14 20.55
N GLU A 45 -55.58 8.06 21.72
CA GLU A 45 -55.67 9.13 22.74
C GLU A 45 -54.63 10.20 22.42
N ASP A 46 -55.14 11.37 22.01
CA ASP A 46 -54.36 12.56 21.66
C ASP A 46 -53.61 13.12 22.88
N TYR A 47 -52.29 13.25 22.76
CA TYR A 47 -51.42 13.87 23.76
C TYR A 47 -50.75 15.09 23.12
N ASP A 48 -51.19 16.29 23.49
CA ASP A 48 -50.57 17.56 23.11
C ASP A 48 -49.06 17.53 23.45
N GLU A 49 -48.19 17.44 22.44
CA GLU A 49 -46.75 17.62 22.58
C GLU A 49 -46.41 19.04 22.08
N ASP A 50 -46.05 19.94 23.00
CA ASP A 50 -45.78 21.35 22.70
C ASP A 50 -44.66 21.49 21.65
N GLU A 51 -44.95 22.09 20.49
CA GLU A 51 -43.93 22.43 19.48
C GLU A 51 -42.94 23.48 20.04
N GLU A 52 -41.76 23.05 20.51
CA GLU A 52 -40.69 23.98 20.91
C GLU A 52 -40.15 24.76 19.70
N ASP A 53 -40.06 26.09 19.82
CA ASP A 53 -39.44 26.94 18.80
C ASP A 53 -37.91 26.79 18.80
N ASP A 54 -37.41 25.88 17.97
CA ASP A 54 -35.98 25.61 17.77
C ASP A 54 -35.18 26.84 17.28
N SER A 55 -35.82 27.95 16.90
CA SER A 55 -35.10 29.19 16.58
C SER A 55 -34.63 29.98 17.81
N GLU A 56 -35.12 29.67 19.03
CA GLU A 56 -34.68 30.34 20.26
C GLU A 56 -33.26 29.89 20.69
N ILE A 57 -32.43 30.86 21.06
CA ILE A 57 -31.06 30.61 21.55
C ILE A 57 -31.10 30.43 23.08
N LYS A 58 -31.09 29.16 23.51
CA LYS A 58 -31.08 28.76 24.93
C LYS A 58 -29.66 28.98 25.52
N GLU A 59 -29.55 29.36 26.80
CA GLU A 59 -28.26 29.53 27.50
C GLU A 59 -28.17 28.58 28.71
N ASP A 60 -27.02 27.93 28.90
CA ASP A 60 -26.73 27.04 30.01
C ASP A 60 -25.41 27.43 30.68
N ASN A 61 -25.47 27.88 31.95
CA ASN A 61 -24.34 28.28 32.79
C ASN A 61 -23.39 29.35 32.20
N GLY A 62 -23.86 30.16 31.24
CA GLY A 62 -23.08 31.15 30.48
C GLY A 62 -22.61 30.67 29.10
N VAL A 63 -22.97 29.45 28.69
CA VAL A 63 -22.67 28.87 27.37
C VAL A 63 -23.96 28.85 26.54
N LEU A 64 -23.94 29.48 25.37
CA LEU A 64 -25.07 29.50 24.45
C LEU A 64 -25.24 28.13 23.77
N VAL A 65 -26.47 27.70 23.51
CA VAL A 65 -26.78 26.46 22.78
C VAL A 65 -27.20 26.84 21.37
N LEU A 66 -26.45 26.37 20.37
CA LEU A 66 -26.72 26.63 18.96
C LEU A 66 -27.02 25.33 18.19
N ASN A 67 -27.96 25.41 17.25
CA ASN A 67 -28.41 24.33 16.37
C ASN A 67 -28.32 24.76 14.89
N ASP A 68 -28.68 23.88 13.95
CA ASP A 68 -28.58 24.15 12.51
C ASP A 68 -29.40 25.39 12.06
N ASP A 69 -30.45 25.76 12.79
CA ASP A 69 -31.40 26.83 12.45
C ASP A 69 -31.04 28.20 13.05
N ASN A 70 -30.60 28.25 14.31
CA ASN A 70 -30.33 29.52 15.01
C ASN A 70 -28.89 30.03 14.84
N PHE A 71 -27.94 29.17 14.47
CA PHE A 71 -26.50 29.49 14.45
C PHE A 71 -26.14 30.63 13.50
N ASP A 72 -26.58 30.57 12.23
CA ASP A 72 -26.18 31.56 11.22
C ASP A 72 -26.69 32.96 11.55
N THR A 73 -27.92 33.05 12.10
CA THR A 73 -28.50 34.29 12.61
C THR A 73 -27.70 34.82 13.80
N PHE A 74 -27.23 33.95 14.70
CA PHE A 74 -26.45 34.35 15.87
C PHE A 74 -25.07 34.92 15.53
N VAL A 75 -24.34 34.29 14.59
CA VAL A 75 -22.93 34.64 14.32
C VAL A 75 -22.75 35.78 13.33
N ALA A 76 -23.79 36.19 12.59
CA ALA A 76 -23.70 37.12 11.47
C ALA A 76 -23.10 38.51 11.79
N ASP A 77 -23.30 39.02 13.02
CA ASP A 77 -22.79 40.29 13.52
C ASP A 77 -21.56 40.13 14.46
N LYS A 78 -21.14 38.91 14.76
CA LYS A 78 -20.11 38.62 15.78
C LYS A 78 -18.71 38.63 15.17
N ASP A 79 -17.83 39.47 15.73
CA ASP A 79 -16.41 39.49 15.32
C ASP A 79 -15.67 38.21 15.73
N THR A 80 -15.84 37.72 16.96
CA THR A 80 -15.19 36.50 17.47
C THR A 80 -16.17 35.68 18.32
N VAL A 81 -16.24 34.36 18.13
CA VAL A 81 -17.03 33.40 18.92
C VAL A 81 -16.21 32.14 19.18
N LEU A 82 -16.26 31.57 20.39
CA LEU A 82 -15.71 30.25 20.70
C LEU A 82 -16.80 29.18 20.59
N LEU A 83 -16.51 28.07 19.91
CA LEU A 83 -17.45 26.97 19.64
C LEU A 83 -16.94 25.64 20.20
N GLU A 84 -17.79 24.88 20.89
CA GLU A 84 -17.60 23.46 21.24
C GLU A 84 -18.63 22.61 20.49
N PHE A 85 -18.17 21.72 19.61
CA PHE A 85 -18.99 20.68 19.01
C PHE A 85 -18.87 19.41 19.85
N TYR A 86 -19.95 19.02 20.52
CA TYR A 86 -20.00 17.93 21.51
C TYR A 86 -21.01 16.84 21.12
N ALA A 87 -21.07 15.78 21.94
CA ALA A 87 -22.13 14.77 21.88
C ALA A 87 -22.62 14.42 23.32
N PRO A 88 -23.93 14.32 23.60
CA PRO A 88 -24.47 14.14 24.95
C PRO A 88 -24.05 12.86 25.67
N TRP A 89 -23.56 11.86 24.93
CA TRP A 89 -23.06 10.59 25.47
C TRP A 89 -21.52 10.57 25.64
N CYS A 90 -20.79 11.55 25.10
CA CYS A 90 -19.32 11.54 25.13
C CYS A 90 -18.76 11.92 26.51
N GLY A 91 -18.05 10.98 27.15
CA GLY A 91 -17.44 11.19 28.47
C GLY A 91 -16.41 12.32 28.52
N HIS A 92 -15.67 12.57 27.44
CA HIS A 92 -14.72 13.68 27.38
C HIS A 92 -15.41 15.05 27.33
N CYS A 93 -16.59 15.16 26.69
CA CYS A 93 -17.39 16.39 26.70
C CYS A 93 -17.92 16.65 28.13
N LYS A 94 -18.46 15.63 28.80
CA LYS A 94 -18.93 15.73 30.20
C LYS A 94 -17.83 16.11 31.19
N GLN A 95 -16.58 15.70 30.95
CA GLN A 95 -15.42 16.11 31.74
C GLN A 95 -14.94 17.53 31.42
N PHE A 96 -15.17 18.01 30.20
CA PHE A 96 -14.73 19.33 29.74
C PHE A 96 -15.74 20.46 30.01
N ALA A 97 -17.05 20.18 30.03
CA ALA A 97 -18.09 21.19 30.25
C ALA A 97 -17.86 22.08 31.51
N PRO A 98 -17.45 21.58 32.69
CA PRO A 98 -17.16 22.43 33.86
C PRO A 98 -15.88 23.29 33.74
N ILE A 99 -15.09 23.09 32.67
CA ILE A 99 -13.98 23.97 32.26
C ILE A 99 -14.50 24.96 31.22
N TYR A 100 -15.31 24.52 30.27
CA TYR A 100 -15.93 25.35 29.24
C TYR A 100 -16.86 26.43 29.83
N GLU A 101 -17.64 26.10 30.87
CA GLU A 101 -18.43 27.05 31.65
C GLU A 101 -17.61 28.12 32.38
N LYS A 102 -16.32 27.88 32.66
CA LYS A 102 -15.40 28.87 33.23
C LYS A 102 -14.79 29.72 32.14
N ILE A 103 -14.35 29.10 31.05
CA ILE A 103 -13.89 29.78 29.84
C ILE A 103 -14.95 30.79 29.38
N ALA A 104 -16.24 30.43 29.39
CA ALA A 104 -17.35 31.34 29.14
C ALA A 104 -17.36 32.56 30.07
N LYS A 105 -17.28 32.36 31.39
CA LYS A 105 -17.25 33.44 32.38
C LYS A 105 -16.00 34.35 32.20
N THR A 106 -14.83 33.75 31.99
CA THR A 106 -13.53 34.41 31.77
C THR A 106 -13.42 35.13 30.40
N LEU A 107 -14.29 34.79 29.44
CA LEU A 107 -14.43 35.47 28.14
C LEU A 107 -15.57 36.49 28.10
N GLN A 108 -16.58 36.34 28.96
CA GLN A 108 -17.62 37.35 29.20
C GLN A 108 -17.05 38.60 29.90
N GLU A 109 -15.98 38.45 30.68
CA GLU A 109 -15.20 39.57 31.24
C GLU A 109 -14.22 40.25 30.23
N ASN A 110 -14.21 39.83 28.96
CA ASN A 110 -13.41 40.49 27.93
C ASN A 110 -14.05 41.82 27.47
N ASP A 111 -13.27 42.74 26.91
CA ASP A 111 -13.76 43.97 26.27
C ASP A 111 -13.39 43.97 24.77
N PRO A 112 -14.36 43.84 23.83
CA PRO A 112 -15.75 43.47 24.08
C PRO A 112 -15.88 42.01 24.56
N PRO A 113 -17.00 41.61 25.19
CA PRO A 113 -17.24 40.21 25.58
C PRO A 113 -17.20 39.28 24.38
N ILE A 114 -16.61 38.09 24.55
CA ILE A 114 -16.47 37.09 23.49
C ILE A 114 -17.46 35.94 23.78
N PRO A 115 -18.52 35.75 22.98
CA PRO A 115 -19.50 34.70 23.21
C PRO A 115 -18.88 33.29 23.11
N VAL A 116 -19.42 32.39 23.90
CA VAL A 116 -19.02 30.98 23.98
C VAL A 116 -20.26 30.12 23.79
N ALA A 117 -20.21 29.18 22.84
CA ALA A 117 -21.37 28.41 22.43
C ALA A 117 -21.05 26.92 22.24
N LYS A 118 -22.01 26.06 22.59
CA LYS A 118 -21.95 24.61 22.39
C LYS A 118 -23.00 24.15 21.38
N ILE A 119 -22.61 23.19 20.56
CA ILE A 119 -23.42 22.61 19.50
C ILE A 119 -23.45 21.09 19.71
N ASP A 120 -24.64 20.51 19.83
CA ASP A 120 -24.79 19.06 19.77
C ASP A 120 -24.61 18.61 18.33
N ALA A 121 -23.40 18.19 18.00
CA ALA A 121 -23.03 17.73 16.66
C ALA A 121 -23.59 16.35 16.31
N THR A 122 -24.38 15.72 17.20
CA THR A 122 -25.18 14.53 16.89
C THR A 122 -26.62 14.85 16.47
N ALA A 123 -27.10 16.07 16.73
CA ALA A 123 -28.35 16.61 16.20
C ALA A 123 -28.12 17.59 15.04
N ALA A 124 -27.26 18.61 15.25
CA ALA A 124 -26.91 19.66 14.29
C ALA A 124 -25.93 19.14 13.21
N SER A 125 -26.42 18.21 12.40
CA SER A 125 -25.61 17.48 11.41
C SER A 125 -25.09 18.36 10.28
N THR A 126 -25.79 19.46 9.95
CA THR A 126 -25.39 20.40 8.90
C THR A 126 -24.19 21.22 9.37
N LEU A 127 -24.23 21.76 10.60
CA LEU A 127 -23.10 22.47 11.21
C LEU A 127 -21.93 21.52 11.50
N ALA A 128 -22.19 20.31 11.99
CA ALA A 128 -21.17 19.28 12.19
C ALA A 128 -20.42 18.96 10.88
N SER A 129 -21.15 18.92 9.76
CA SER A 129 -20.57 18.72 8.43
C SER A 129 -19.83 19.97 7.91
N ARG A 130 -20.46 21.14 8.04
CA ARG A 130 -19.94 22.45 7.60
C ARG A 130 -18.62 22.82 8.27
N TYR A 131 -18.52 22.54 9.58
CA TYR A 131 -17.32 22.82 10.37
C TYR A 131 -16.38 21.62 10.50
N ASP A 132 -16.67 20.48 9.85
CA ASP A 132 -15.85 19.26 9.89
C ASP A 132 -15.57 18.74 11.31
N VAL A 133 -16.62 18.23 11.95
CA VAL A 133 -16.57 17.66 13.30
C VAL A 133 -16.32 16.15 13.22
N GLY A 134 -15.05 15.77 13.04
CA GLY A 134 -14.62 14.37 13.02
C GLY A 134 -14.56 13.65 14.38
N GLY A 135 -14.97 14.31 15.48
CA GLY A 135 -14.91 13.75 16.84
C GLY A 135 -15.23 14.78 17.93
N TYR A 136 -15.34 14.33 19.20
CA TYR A 136 -15.90 15.15 20.28
C TYR A 136 -15.04 15.15 21.56
N PRO A 137 -14.86 16.29 22.25
CA PRO A 137 -15.28 17.63 21.84
C PRO A 137 -14.31 18.26 20.82
N THR A 138 -14.85 18.85 19.77
CA THR A 138 -14.09 19.65 18.79
C THR A 138 -14.23 21.13 19.12
N ILE A 139 -13.13 21.85 19.22
CA ILE A 139 -13.11 23.26 19.62
C ILE A 139 -12.65 24.12 18.45
N LYS A 140 -13.43 25.16 18.12
CA LYS A 140 -13.13 26.09 17.01
C LYS A 140 -13.37 27.53 17.44
N ILE A 141 -12.56 28.45 16.92
CA ILE A 141 -12.69 29.89 17.15
C ILE A 141 -13.14 30.52 15.84
N LEU A 142 -14.37 31.02 15.80
CA LEU A 142 -14.94 31.68 14.64
C LEU A 142 -14.55 33.16 14.67
N LYS A 143 -13.76 33.62 13.69
CA LYS A 143 -13.31 35.00 13.52
C LYS A 143 -13.93 35.58 12.24
N LYS A 144 -14.93 36.46 12.38
CA LYS A 144 -15.69 37.07 11.27
C LYS A 144 -16.21 36.03 10.27
N GLY A 145 -16.80 34.94 10.78
CA GLY A 145 -17.29 33.80 9.98
C GLY A 145 -16.22 32.78 9.55
N GLN A 146 -14.92 33.07 9.68
CA GLN A 146 -13.85 32.11 9.36
C GLN A 146 -13.49 31.27 10.61
N ALA A 147 -13.55 29.94 10.48
CA ALA A 147 -13.15 29.05 11.56
C ALA A 147 -11.62 28.94 11.71
N VAL A 148 -11.16 28.86 12.95
CA VAL A 148 -9.77 28.55 13.35
C VAL A 148 -9.82 27.37 14.30
N ASP A 149 -9.14 26.28 13.95
CA ASP A 149 -9.14 25.06 14.77
C ASP A 149 -8.27 25.21 16.03
N TYR A 150 -8.68 24.55 17.11
CA TYR A 150 -7.95 24.51 18.38
C TYR A 150 -7.47 23.10 18.73
N ASP A 151 -6.21 22.82 18.39
CA ASP A 151 -5.50 21.56 18.73
C ASP A 151 -4.76 21.62 20.08
N GLY A 152 -4.95 22.68 20.87
CA GLY A 152 -4.20 22.91 22.11
C GLY A 152 -4.69 22.06 23.29
N PRO A 153 -4.00 22.14 24.45
CA PRO A 153 -4.48 21.52 25.68
C PRO A 153 -5.86 22.07 26.06
N ARG A 154 -6.79 21.21 26.48
CA ARG A 154 -8.15 21.62 26.88
C ARG A 154 -8.19 22.19 28.32
N THR A 155 -7.34 23.18 28.59
CA THR A 155 -7.34 23.94 29.86
C THR A 155 -8.04 25.29 29.69
N GLU A 156 -8.37 25.95 30.80
CA GLU A 156 -8.92 27.30 30.77
C GLU A 156 -7.89 28.31 30.23
N ASP A 157 -6.67 28.30 30.77
CA ASP A 157 -5.60 29.24 30.38
C ASP A 157 -5.22 29.13 28.90
N ASP A 158 -4.99 27.91 28.39
CA ASP A 158 -4.53 27.69 27.01
C ASP A 158 -5.61 28.10 25.97
N ILE A 159 -6.89 27.82 26.26
CA ILE A 159 -8.01 28.21 25.39
C ILE A 159 -8.25 29.72 25.46
N VAL A 160 -8.33 30.30 26.66
CA VAL A 160 -8.56 31.74 26.84
C VAL A 160 -7.42 32.55 26.20
N ALA A 161 -6.16 32.11 26.34
CA ALA A 161 -5.03 32.75 25.69
C ALA A 161 -5.15 32.72 24.16
N LYS A 162 -5.53 31.58 23.56
CA LYS A 162 -5.68 31.47 22.10
C LYS A 162 -6.89 32.24 21.57
N VAL A 163 -8.01 32.26 22.29
CA VAL A 163 -9.17 33.09 21.94
C VAL A 163 -8.81 34.57 22.01
N LYS A 164 -8.08 35.02 23.04
CA LYS A 164 -7.62 36.42 23.16
C LYS A 164 -6.51 36.81 22.17
N GLU A 165 -5.80 35.84 21.60
CA GLU A 165 -4.91 36.05 20.44
C GLU A 165 -5.72 36.25 19.15
N VAL A 166 -6.66 35.34 18.85
CA VAL A 166 -7.49 35.36 17.63
C VAL A 166 -8.48 36.53 17.64
N SER A 167 -8.92 37.00 18.81
CA SER A 167 -9.87 38.12 18.90
C SER A 167 -9.26 39.49 18.58
N GLN A 168 -7.93 39.63 18.53
CA GLN A 168 -7.30 40.93 18.28
C GLN A 168 -7.77 41.55 16.94
N PRO A 169 -8.03 42.86 16.86
CA PRO A 169 -8.48 43.50 15.61
C PRO A 169 -7.46 43.41 14.46
N SER A 170 -6.17 43.24 14.80
CA SER A 170 -5.07 43.03 13.85
C SER A 170 -4.76 41.54 13.58
N TRP A 171 -5.52 40.60 14.16
CA TRP A 171 -5.35 39.19 13.86
C TRP A 171 -5.90 38.86 12.48
N THR A 172 -5.12 38.12 11.71
CA THR A 172 -5.50 37.49 10.45
C THR A 172 -4.97 36.06 10.46
N PRO A 173 -5.58 35.13 9.71
CA PRO A 173 -4.96 33.82 9.50
C PRO A 173 -3.53 33.98 8.96
N PRO A 174 -2.60 33.08 9.31
CA PRO A 174 -1.31 33.03 8.63
C PRO A 174 -1.54 32.87 7.11
N PRO A 175 -0.89 33.66 6.25
CA PRO A 175 -1.01 33.46 4.81
C PRO A 175 -0.43 32.09 4.44
N GLU A 176 -1.19 31.33 3.65
CA GLU A 176 -0.72 30.05 3.11
C GLU A 176 0.48 30.28 2.18
N VAL A 177 1.54 29.50 2.39
CA VAL A 177 2.74 29.45 1.52
C VAL A 177 2.53 28.44 0.40
N THR A 178 1.58 27.52 0.55
CA THR A 178 1.14 26.59 -0.49
C THR A 178 0.43 27.31 -1.63
N LEU A 179 0.84 27.02 -2.87
CA LEU A 179 0.20 27.57 -4.08
C LEU A 179 -1.11 26.82 -4.38
N VAL A 180 -2.20 27.55 -4.60
CA VAL A 180 -3.44 26.95 -5.13
C VAL A 180 -3.32 26.83 -6.65
N LEU A 181 -3.42 25.61 -7.16
CA LEU A 181 -3.36 25.35 -8.60
C LEU A 181 -4.74 24.93 -9.14
N THR A 182 -5.09 25.56 -10.25
CA THR A 182 -6.33 25.36 -11.02
C THR A 182 -5.96 25.02 -12.47
N LYS A 183 -6.89 24.51 -13.26
CA LYS A 183 -6.68 24.18 -14.68
C LYS A 183 -6.12 25.34 -15.51
N ASP A 184 -6.41 26.58 -15.12
CA ASP A 184 -5.95 27.79 -15.79
C ASP A 184 -4.47 28.13 -15.52
N ASN A 185 -3.93 27.80 -14.34
CA ASN A 185 -2.56 28.14 -13.96
C ASN A 185 -1.60 26.94 -13.84
N PHE A 186 -2.13 25.71 -13.77
CA PHE A 186 -1.38 24.51 -13.41
C PHE A 186 -0.14 24.31 -14.30
N ASP A 187 -0.35 24.26 -15.61
CA ASP A 187 0.72 23.97 -16.57
C ASP A 187 1.83 25.03 -16.55
N GLU A 188 1.51 26.31 -16.41
CA GLU A 188 2.52 27.38 -16.33
C GLU A 188 3.41 27.16 -15.10
N VAL A 189 2.80 27.00 -13.92
CA VAL A 189 3.54 26.86 -12.66
C VAL A 189 4.38 25.58 -12.60
N VAL A 190 3.85 24.43 -13.05
CA VAL A 190 4.62 23.17 -13.01
C VAL A 190 5.71 23.09 -14.08
N ASN A 191 5.56 23.78 -15.23
CA ASN A 191 6.60 23.84 -16.26
C ASN A 191 7.76 24.76 -15.84
N ASP A 192 7.48 25.91 -15.25
CA ASP A 192 8.53 26.83 -14.80
C ASP A 192 9.27 26.30 -13.55
N ALA A 193 8.60 25.57 -12.67
CA ALA A 193 9.24 24.97 -11.49
C ALA A 193 10.33 23.95 -11.86
N ASN A 194 11.56 24.18 -11.36
CA ASN A 194 12.64 23.19 -11.42
C ASN A 194 12.26 21.89 -10.68
N ILE A 195 11.61 22.06 -9.53
CA ILE A 195 10.91 21.01 -8.78
C ILE A 195 9.78 21.67 -7.97
N ILE A 196 8.60 21.05 -7.96
CA ILE A 196 7.43 21.42 -7.14
C ILE A 196 6.76 20.15 -6.64
N LEU A 197 6.21 20.18 -5.43
CA LEU A 197 5.35 19.10 -4.91
C LEU A 197 3.90 19.59 -4.98
N VAL A 198 2.98 18.72 -5.43
CA VAL A 198 1.55 19.02 -5.55
C VAL A 198 0.74 17.98 -4.76
N GLU A 199 -0.14 18.45 -3.89
CA GLU A 199 -1.18 17.66 -3.21
C GLU A 199 -2.50 17.75 -4.00
N PHE A 200 -2.97 16.61 -4.49
CA PHE A 200 -4.34 16.44 -4.96
C PHE A 200 -5.19 15.95 -3.79
N TYR A 201 -6.07 16.81 -3.29
CA TYR A 201 -6.85 16.60 -2.06
C TYR A 201 -8.36 16.67 -2.33
N ALA A 202 -9.17 16.35 -1.31
CA ALA A 202 -10.61 16.60 -1.32
C ALA A 202 -11.03 17.24 0.03
N PRO A 203 -11.86 18.31 0.05
CA PRO A 203 -12.21 19.05 1.27
C PRO A 203 -12.86 18.22 2.37
N TRP A 204 -13.50 17.10 2.04
CA TRP A 204 -14.12 16.21 3.01
C TRP A 204 -13.14 15.16 3.58
N CYS A 205 -12.00 14.90 2.94
CA CYS A 205 -11.14 13.76 3.27
C CYS A 205 -10.28 14.00 4.54
N GLY A 206 -10.55 13.25 5.61
CA GLY A 206 -9.82 13.32 6.89
C GLY A 206 -8.29 13.11 6.79
N HIS A 207 -7.83 12.34 5.80
CA HIS A 207 -6.39 12.15 5.56
C HIS A 207 -5.73 13.40 4.95
N CYS A 208 -6.48 14.21 4.18
CA CYS A 208 -6.00 15.49 3.65
C CYS A 208 -5.94 16.53 4.77
N LYS A 209 -7.00 16.63 5.59
CA LYS A 209 -7.06 17.52 6.77
C LYS A 209 -5.89 17.29 7.74
N LYS A 210 -5.52 16.03 7.97
CA LYS A 210 -4.35 15.68 8.79
C LYS A 210 -3.00 16.06 8.13
N LEU A 211 -2.93 16.04 6.79
CA LEU A 211 -1.73 16.42 6.04
C LEU A 211 -1.56 17.94 5.94
N ALA A 212 -2.63 18.69 5.66
CA ALA A 212 -2.62 20.14 5.45
C ALA A 212 -1.74 20.94 6.43
N PRO A 213 -1.83 20.79 7.77
CA PRO A 213 -0.97 21.54 8.69
C PRO A 213 0.50 21.12 8.64
N GLU A 214 0.82 19.87 8.30
CA GLU A 214 2.21 19.41 8.10
C GLU A 214 2.77 19.86 6.74
N TYR A 215 1.92 19.86 5.71
CA TYR A 215 2.24 20.29 4.35
C TYR A 215 2.53 21.79 4.28
N GLU A 216 1.71 22.62 4.91
CA GLU A 216 1.93 24.07 5.01
C GLU A 216 3.18 24.40 5.87
N LYS A 217 3.41 23.67 6.97
CA LYS A 217 4.68 23.77 7.73
C LYS A 217 5.91 23.39 6.89
N ALA A 218 5.78 22.44 5.95
CA ALA A 218 6.85 22.05 5.04
C ALA A 218 7.06 23.11 3.94
N ALA A 219 5.99 23.63 3.34
CA ALA A 219 6.02 24.70 2.35
C ALA A 219 6.75 25.95 2.88
N LYS A 220 6.42 26.33 4.13
CA LYS A 220 7.05 27.43 4.87
C LYS A 220 8.52 27.21 5.23
N GLU A 221 9.02 25.98 5.23
CA GLU A 221 10.45 25.68 5.41
C GLU A 221 11.19 25.65 4.07
N LEU A 222 10.59 25.01 3.06
CA LEU A 222 11.15 24.82 1.73
C LEU A 222 11.21 26.11 0.90
N SER A 223 10.31 27.07 1.14
CA SER A 223 10.34 28.41 0.53
C SER A 223 11.50 29.30 1.02
N LYS A 224 12.16 28.95 2.13
CA LYS A 224 13.35 29.66 2.65
C LYS A 224 14.64 29.29 1.91
N ARG A 225 14.62 28.22 1.09
CA ARG A 225 15.81 27.74 0.38
C ARG A 225 16.18 28.66 -0.79
N SER A 226 17.41 28.52 -1.27
CA SER A 226 17.89 29.15 -2.51
C SER A 226 18.46 28.06 -3.43
N PRO A 227 17.78 27.73 -4.56
CA PRO A 227 16.43 28.15 -4.92
C PRO A 227 15.36 27.60 -3.94
N PRO A 228 14.19 28.25 -3.82
CA PRO A 228 13.07 27.72 -3.05
C PRO A 228 12.48 26.47 -3.73
N ILE A 229 11.87 25.59 -2.94
CA ILE A 229 10.97 24.55 -3.48
C ILE A 229 9.53 24.96 -3.12
N PRO A 230 8.68 25.31 -4.11
CA PRO A 230 7.26 25.49 -3.88
C PRO A 230 6.57 24.16 -3.57
N LEU A 231 5.55 24.25 -2.72
CA LEU A 231 4.52 23.23 -2.50
C LEU A 231 3.18 23.81 -2.97
N ALA A 232 2.27 22.95 -3.42
CA ALA A 232 1.02 23.36 -4.05
C ALA A 232 -0.12 22.39 -3.74
N LYS A 233 -1.36 22.86 -3.85
CA LYS A 233 -2.57 22.06 -3.66
C LYS A 233 -3.56 22.26 -4.80
N VAL A 234 -4.22 21.16 -5.18
CA VAL A 234 -5.30 21.09 -6.18
C VAL A 234 -6.50 20.42 -5.51
N ASP A 235 -7.64 21.10 -5.53
CA ASP A 235 -8.90 20.47 -5.13
C ASP A 235 -9.37 19.52 -6.23
N ALA A 236 -9.23 18.21 -6.02
CA ALA A 236 -9.55 17.22 -7.02
C ALA A 236 -11.08 16.99 -7.20
N ILE A 237 -11.91 17.58 -6.33
CA ILE A 237 -13.38 17.55 -6.47
C ILE A 237 -13.84 18.63 -7.44
N GLU A 238 -13.22 19.81 -7.41
CA GLU A 238 -13.47 20.87 -8.40
C GLU A 238 -12.68 20.60 -9.71
N GLU A 239 -11.37 20.38 -9.60
CA GLU A 239 -10.43 20.20 -10.73
C GLU A 239 -10.39 18.78 -11.27
N THR A 240 -11.57 18.22 -11.54
CA THR A 240 -11.72 16.81 -11.94
C THR A 240 -10.97 16.44 -13.22
N ASP A 241 -10.65 17.41 -14.10
CA ASP A 241 -9.83 17.18 -15.29
C ASP A 241 -8.34 17.02 -14.96
N LEU A 242 -7.81 17.79 -13.99
CA LEU A 242 -6.45 17.60 -13.49
C LEU A 242 -6.32 16.28 -12.73
N ALA A 243 -7.32 15.94 -11.90
CA ALA A 243 -7.38 14.67 -11.19
C ALA A 243 -7.32 13.46 -12.16
N LYS A 244 -8.12 13.47 -13.24
CA LYS A 244 -8.07 12.44 -14.30
C LYS A 244 -6.73 12.44 -15.04
N ARG A 245 -6.18 13.61 -15.39
CA ARG A 245 -4.94 13.76 -16.17
C ARG A 245 -3.71 13.14 -15.48
N PHE A 246 -3.73 13.01 -14.15
CA PHE A 246 -2.64 12.44 -13.36
C PHE A 246 -3.03 11.15 -12.61
N ASP A 247 -4.09 10.46 -13.05
CA ASP A 247 -4.55 9.18 -12.51
C ASP A 247 -4.79 9.19 -10.98
N VAL A 248 -5.39 10.28 -10.48
CA VAL A 248 -5.69 10.45 -9.05
C VAL A 248 -6.93 9.62 -8.68
N THR A 249 -6.69 8.47 -8.04
CA THR A 249 -7.74 7.51 -7.63
C THR A 249 -8.07 7.54 -6.12
N GLY A 250 -7.40 8.39 -5.34
CA GLY A 250 -7.63 8.51 -3.90
C GLY A 250 -6.90 9.70 -3.28
N TYR A 251 -7.25 10.05 -2.03
CA TYR A 251 -6.84 11.31 -1.40
C TYR A 251 -6.19 11.14 -0.02
N PRO A 252 -5.16 11.94 0.33
CA PRO A 252 -4.42 12.84 -0.56
C PRO A 252 -3.43 12.05 -1.44
N THR A 253 -3.33 12.46 -2.70
CA THR A 253 -2.31 11.98 -3.65
C THR A 253 -1.25 13.06 -3.82
N LEU A 254 0.01 12.72 -3.56
CA LEU A 254 1.14 13.63 -3.67
C LEU A 254 1.97 13.28 -4.91
N LYS A 255 2.27 14.27 -5.75
CA LYS A 255 3.11 14.11 -6.95
C LYS A 255 4.15 15.22 -7.05
N ILE A 256 5.38 14.83 -7.35
CA ILE A 256 6.49 15.75 -7.66
C ILE A 256 6.42 16.06 -9.15
N PHE A 257 6.50 17.34 -9.51
CA PHE A 257 6.70 17.76 -10.89
C PHE A 257 8.09 18.37 -11.03
N ARG A 258 8.79 18.02 -12.11
CA ARG A 258 10.08 18.61 -12.51
C ARG A 258 9.94 19.05 -13.97
N LYS A 259 9.88 20.36 -14.24
CA LYS A 259 9.63 20.92 -15.59
C LYS A 259 8.43 20.25 -16.29
N GLY A 260 7.27 20.34 -15.64
CA GLY A 260 5.98 19.82 -16.11
C GLY A 260 5.81 18.30 -15.98
N LYS A 261 6.89 17.54 -15.82
CA LYS A 261 6.81 16.08 -15.76
C LYS A 261 6.52 15.57 -14.36
N ALA A 262 5.42 14.84 -14.23
CA ALA A 262 4.96 14.22 -12.99
C ALA A 262 5.74 12.95 -12.60
N PHE A 263 5.89 12.75 -11.29
CA PHE A 263 6.46 11.59 -10.61
C PHE A 263 5.70 11.40 -9.29
N ASP A 264 5.53 10.16 -8.82
CA ASP A 264 4.85 9.91 -7.55
C ASP A 264 5.73 10.23 -6.34
N TYR A 265 5.13 10.83 -5.30
CA TYR A 265 5.81 11.11 -4.04
C TYR A 265 5.76 9.89 -3.11
N ASN A 266 6.93 9.32 -2.81
CA ASN A 266 7.07 8.11 -1.98
C ASN A 266 7.67 8.40 -0.58
N GLY A 267 7.70 9.67 -0.17
CA GLY A 267 8.23 10.09 1.14
C GLY A 267 7.20 10.00 2.29
N PRO A 268 7.62 10.31 3.54
CA PRO A 268 6.72 10.43 4.69
C PRO A 268 5.76 11.62 4.55
N ARG A 269 4.66 11.66 5.30
CA ARG A 269 3.60 12.70 5.18
C ARG A 269 3.63 13.74 6.31
N GLU A 270 4.68 13.71 7.13
CA GLU A 270 4.99 14.63 8.22
C GLU A 270 5.95 15.73 7.74
N LYS A 271 5.93 16.92 8.37
CA LYS A 271 6.69 18.11 7.95
C LYS A 271 8.14 17.79 7.58
N TYR A 272 8.87 17.14 8.49
CA TYR A 272 10.30 16.88 8.31
C TYR A 272 10.58 15.87 7.19
N GLY A 273 9.75 14.82 7.06
CA GLY A 273 9.88 13.87 5.96
C GLY A 273 9.64 14.50 4.59
N ILE A 274 8.67 15.42 4.50
CA ILE A 274 8.42 16.21 3.27
C ILE A 274 9.60 17.14 2.97
N VAL A 275 10.12 17.84 3.98
CA VAL A 275 11.28 18.74 3.82
C VAL A 275 12.51 17.96 3.35
N ASP A 276 12.88 16.89 4.03
CA ASP A 276 14.11 16.13 3.74
C ASP A 276 14.02 15.42 2.38
N TYR A 277 12.88 14.78 2.06
CA TYR A 277 12.68 14.12 0.76
C TYR A 277 12.68 15.14 -0.39
N MET A 278 12.04 16.30 -0.25
CA MET A 278 12.09 17.33 -1.29
C MET A 278 13.47 17.98 -1.43
N ILE A 279 14.26 18.07 -0.36
CA ILE A 279 15.66 18.50 -0.44
C ILE A 279 16.49 17.49 -1.24
N GLU A 280 16.42 16.19 -0.91
CA GLU A 280 17.12 15.13 -1.67
C GLU A 280 16.67 15.11 -3.14
N GLN A 281 15.37 15.22 -3.39
CA GLN A 281 14.82 15.22 -4.75
C GLN A 281 15.14 16.48 -5.57
N SER A 282 15.66 17.53 -4.92
CA SER A 282 16.21 18.73 -5.58
C SER A 282 17.72 18.65 -5.89
N GLU A 283 18.44 17.64 -5.39
CA GLU A 283 19.81 17.40 -5.83
C GLU A 283 19.85 17.04 -7.33
N PRO A 284 20.92 17.38 -8.07
CA PRO A 284 21.14 16.90 -9.43
C PRO A 284 21.03 15.37 -9.52
N PRO A 285 20.32 14.81 -10.50
CA PRO A 285 20.09 13.36 -10.59
C PRO A 285 21.36 12.58 -10.95
N SER A 286 22.41 13.26 -11.44
CA SER A 286 23.72 12.70 -11.70
C SER A 286 24.80 13.42 -10.88
N LYS A 287 25.64 12.66 -10.16
CA LYS A 287 26.70 13.20 -9.29
C LYS A 287 28.06 13.21 -9.99
N GLU A 288 28.88 14.25 -9.77
CA GLU A 288 30.16 14.40 -10.48
C GLU A 288 31.26 13.47 -9.93
N ILE A 289 32.01 12.87 -10.86
CA ILE A 289 33.23 12.12 -10.66
C ILE A 289 34.41 13.05 -10.97
N LEU A 290 35.10 13.48 -9.93
CA LEU A 290 36.25 14.39 -10.01
C LEU A 290 37.56 13.64 -10.28
N ALA A 291 37.67 12.36 -9.91
CA ALA A 291 38.90 11.59 -10.03
C ALA A 291 38.68 10.11 -10.41
N VAL A 292 39.67 9.53 -11.10
CA VAL A 292 39.71 8.09 -11.49
C VAL A 292 39.50 7.15 -10.29
N LYS A 293 39.93 7.54 -9.09
CA LYS A 293 39.78 6.76 -7.84
C LYS A 293 38.32 6.40 -7.54
N GLN A 294 37.38 7.33 -7.74
CA GLN A 294 35.95 7.08 -7.53
C GLN A 294 35.41 5.99 -8.46
N VAL A 295 35.86 5.97 -9.72
CA VAL A 295 35.49 4.90 -10.68
C VAL A 295 36.07 3.56 -10.25
N GLN A 296 37.29 3.54 -9.71
CA GLN A 296 37.91 2.32 -9.18
C GLN A 296 37.22 1.81 -7.91
N GLU A 297 36.67 2.69 -7.09
CA GLU A 297 35.86 2.37 -5.91
C GLU A 297 34.50 1.79 -6.34
N PHE A 298 33.79 2.44 -7.27
CA PHE A 298 32.55 1.89 -7.85
C PHE A 298 32.77 0.50 -8.49
N LEU A 299 33.88 0.31 -9.19
CA LEU A 299 34.23 -0.95 -9.82
C LEU A 299 34.54 -2.07 -8.80
N LYS A 300 35.12 -1.77 -7.63
CA LYS A 300 35.46 -2.79 -6.63
C LYS A 300 34.33 -3.08 -5.65
N ASP A 301 33.75 -2.02 -5.12
CA ASP A 301 32.91 -2.05 -3.93
C ASP A 301 31.42 -1.90 -4.27
N GLY A 302 31.10 -1.64 -5.55
CA GLY A 302 29.74 -1.51 -6.05
C GLY A 302 28.93 -2.81 -6.03
N ASN A 303 27.61 -2.67 -5.85
CA ASN A 303 26.64 -3.77 -5.79
C ASN A 303 25.59 -3.71 -6.92
N ASP A 304 25.65 -2.70 -7.79
CA ASP A 304 24.65 -2.37 -8.80
C ASP A 304 25.33 -1.71 -10.01
N VAL A 305 24.59 -1.50 -11.11
CA VAL A 305 25.09 -0.94 -12.37
C VAL A 305 25.75 0.44 -12.20
N ILE A 306 26.89 0.62 -12.86
CA ILE A 306 27.67 1.87 -12.84
C ILE A 306 27.39 2.64 -14.12
N ILE A 307 26.74 3.80 -14.01
CA ILE A 307 26.31 4.63 -15.14
C ILE A 307 27.05 5.97 -15.10
N ILE A 308 27.84 6.29 -16.13
CA ILE A 308 28.70 7.48 -16.17
C ILE A 308 28.56 8.21 -17.52
N GLY A 309 28.11 9.46 -17.51
CA GLY A 309 28.19 10.36 -18.66
C GLY A 309 29.55 11.07 -18.76
N ILE A 310 30.12 11.17 -19.97
CA ILE A 310 31.45 11.74 -20.24
C ILE A 310 31.28 12.95 -21.15
N PHE A 311 31.64 14.13 -20.64
CA PHE A 311 31.38 15.43 -21.27
C PHE A 311 32.61 16.36 -21.17
N ASN A 312 32.58 17.52 -21.82
CA ASN A 312 33.62 18.54 -21.68
C ASN A 312 33.24 19.63 -20.67
N SER A 313 31.96 20.02 -20.64
CA SER A 313 31.44 21.11 -19.81
C SER A 313 29.98 20.89 -19.41
N ALA A 314 29.51 21.65 -18.43
CA ALA A 314 28.09 21.70 -18.06
C ALA A 314 27.21 22.39 -19.13
N ASP A 315 27.81 23.10 -20.09
CA ASP A 315 27.11 23.76 -21.20
C ASP A 315 26.89 22.80 -22.40
N ASP A 316 27.47 21.60 -22.38
CA ASP A 316 27.31 20.59 -23.42
C ASP A 316 25.82 20.15 -23.53
N GLN A 317 25.18 20.34 -24.68
CA GLN A 317 23.77 19.90 -24.89
C GLN A 317 23.57 18.40 -24.59
N ALA A 318 24.57 17.58 -24.88
CA ALA A 318 24.59 16.15 -24.57
C ALA A 318 24.55 15.86 -23.06
N TYR A 319 25.13 16.74 -22.24
CA TYR A 319 25.07 16.67 -20.77
C TYR A 319 23.69 17.09 -20.25
N GLN A 320 23.08 18.12 -20.83
CA GLN A 320 21.73 18.58 -20.45
C GLN A 320 20.67 17.49 -20.71
N LEU A 321 20.67 16.88 -21.90
CA LEU A 321 19.81 15.73 -22.24
C LEU A 321 20.06 14.53 -21.31
N TYR A 322 21.32 14.30 -20.92
CA TYR A 322 21.68 13.25 -19.99
C TYR A 322 21.16 13.52 -18.57
N GLN A 323 21.26 14.75 -18.06
CA GLN A 323 20.70 15.15 -16.77
C GLN A 323 19.15 15.07 -16.77
N GLU A 324 18.49 15.47 -17.85
CA GLU A 324 17.04 15.29 -18.01
C GLU A 324 16.65 13.79 -17.95
N THR A 325 17.37 12.94 -18.69
CA THR A 325 17.10 11.50 -18.70
C THR A 325 17.46 10.83 -17.37
N ALA A 326 18.49 11.30 -16.66
CA ALA A 326 18.81 10.86 -15.32
C ALA A 326 17.70 11.24 -14.32
N ASN A 327 17.13 12.44 -14.42
CA ASN A 327 15.97 12.86 -13.60
C ASN A 327 14.76 11.95 -13.81
N ASN A 328 14.59 11.41 -15.03
CA ASN A 328 13.52 10.46 -15.37
C ASN A 328 13.71 9.05 -14.75
N LEU A 329 14.89 8.75 -14.20
CA LEU A 329 15.31 7.39 -13.82
C LEU A 329 16.00 7.31 -12.45
N ARG A 330 16.11 8.43 -11.73
CA ARG A 330 16.83 8.57 -10.44
C ARG A 330 16.31 7.69 -9.31
N GLU A 331 15.02 7.34 -9.32
CA GLU A 331 14.42 6.41 -8.34
C GLU A 331 14.97 4.98 -8.52
N ASP A 332 15.32 4.59 -9.75
CA ASP A 332 15.77 3.24 -10.07
C ASP A 332 17.28 3.11 -10.29
N TYR A 333 17.98 4.20 -10.59
CA TYR A 333 19.37 4.18 -11.06
C TYR A 333 20.20 5.36 -10.54
N LYS A 334 21.45 5.09 -10.14
CA LYS A 334 22.40 6.11 -9.67
C LYS A 334 23.31 6.58 -10.81
N PHE A 335 22.95 7.72 -11.41
CA PHE A 335 23.71 8.33 -12.49
C PHE A 335 24.92 9.11 -11.95
N HIS A 336 25.98 9.14 -12.74
CA HIS A 336 27.19 9.91 -12.47
C HIS A 336 27.69 10.58 -13.75
N HIS A 337 28.51 11.61 -13.65
CA HIS A 337 29.12 12.24 -14.83
C HIS A 337 30.54 12.70 -14.54
N THR A 338 31.30 13.08 -15.56
CA THR A 338 32.61 13.71 -15.39
C THR A 338 32.93 14.68 -16.52
N PHE A 339 33.61 15.76 -16.16
CA PHE A 339 34.32 16.64 -17.08
C PHE A 339 35.85 16.38 -17.06
N ASN A 340 36.33 15.46 -16.22
CA ASN A 340 37.76 15.18 -16.08
C ASN A 340 38.27 14.25 -17.19
N SER A 341 39.14 14.79 -18.06
CA SER A 341 39.78 14.06 -19.15
C SER A 341 40.57 12.80 -18.72
N GLU A 342 41.03 12.72 -17.47
CA GLU A 342 41.71 11.53 -16.93
C GLU A 342 40.76 10.35 -16.73
N VAL A 343 39.52 10.63 -16.32
CA VAL A 343 38.46 9.61 -16.22
C VAL A 343 38.07 9.10 -17.61
N ALA A 344 37.93 10.00 -18.58
CA ALA A 344 37.70 9.65 -19.98
C ALA A 344 38.83 8.77 -20.55
N LYS A 345 40.11 9.13 -20.29
CA LYS A 345 41.29 8.33 -20.67
C LYS A 345 41.32 6.95 -20.00
N PHE A 346 40.99 6.86 -18.71
CA PHE A 346 40.93 5.59 -17.96
C PHE A 346 39.85 4.65 -18.54
N LEU A 347 38.67 5.19 -18.82
CA LEU A 347 37.55 4.46 -19.45
C LEU A 347 37.73 4.24 -20.96
N LYS A 348 38.75 4.84 -21.58
CA LYS A 348 39.10 4.76 -23.01
C LYS A 348 37.98 5.25 -23.94
N VAL A 349 37.30 6.32 -23.54
CA VAL A 349 36.19 6.94 -24.28
C VAL A 349 36.43 8.44 -24.48
N SER A 350 35.79 9.03 -25.49
CA SER A 350 35.76 10.49 -25.69
C SER A 350 34.60 11.11 -24.90
N SER A 351 34.59 12.44 -24.83
CA SER A 351 33.39 13.23 -24.53
C SER A 351 32.25 12.94 -25.53
N GLY A 352 31.02 13.28 -25.14
CA GLY A 352 29.79 13.03 -25.89
C GLY A 352 29.29 11.59 -25.78
N LYS A 353 29.58 10.90 -24.66
CA LYS A 353 29.26 9.48 -24.49
C LYS A 353 28.68 9.15 -23.13
N LEU A 354 27.77 8.19 -23.12
CA LEU A 354 27.35 7.46 -21.93
C LEU A 354 28.09 6.13 -21.85
N VAL A 355 28.57 5.81 -20.66
CA VAL A 355 29.18 4.54 -20.28
C VAL A 355 28.26 3.81 -19.29
N VAL A 356 27.97 2.54 -19.56
CA VAL A 356 27.31 1.62 -18.62
C VAL A 356 28.25 0.43 -18.36
N MET A 357 28.54 0.16 -17.09
CA MET A 357 29.44 -0.89 -16.63
C MET A 357 28.84 -1.64 -15.45
N GLN A 358 29.45 -2.76 -15.09
CA GLN A 358 29.10 -3.54 -13.92
C GLN A 358 30.30 -3.61 -12.96
N PRO A 359 30.09 -3.73 -11.63
CA PRO A 359 31.16 -4.00 -10.68
C PRO A 359 32.02 -5.21 -11.08
N GLU A 360 33.30 -5.20 -10.72
CA GLU A 360 34.29 -6.17 -11.23
C GLU A 360 33.95 -7.63 -10.88
N LYS A 361 33.30 -7.86 -9.74
CA LYS A 361 32.76 -9.15 -9.34
C LYS A 361 31.66 -9.69 -10.27
N PHE A 362 31.01 -8.84 -11.05
CA PHE A 362 29.99 -9.23 -12.02
C PHE A 362 30.48 -9.25 -13.48
N HIS A 363 31.75 -8.93 -13.75
CA HIS A 363 32.32 -9.17 -15.08
C HIS A 363 32.34 -10.66 -15.44
N SER A 364 32.31 -10.95 -16.74
CA SER A 364 32.55 -12.28 -17.31
C SER A 364 33.45 -12.19 -18.56
N LYS A 365 33.81 -13.35 -19.13
CA LYS A 365 34.49 -13.46 -20.43
C LYS A 365 33.53 -13.47 -21.63
N TYR A 366 32.22 -13.43 -21.37
CA TYR A 366 31.16 -13.58 -22.39
C TYR A 366 30.48 -12.26 -22.75
N GLU A 367 30.74 -11.19 -21.99
CA GLU A 367 30.19 -9.85 -22.24
C GLU A 367 31.28 -8.77 -22.26
N GLN A 368 31.06 -7.73 -23.08
CA GLN A 368 31.88 -6.51 -23.01
C GLN A 368 31.70 -5.82 -21.65
N LYS A 369 32.80 -5.57 -20.93
CA LYS A 369 32.83 -4.91 -19.60
C LYS A 369 32.28 -3.49 -19.59
N ILE A 370 32.43 -2.78 -20.70
CA ILE A 370 31.99 -1.40 -20.89
C ILE A 370 31.02 -1.39 -22.06
N LYS A 371 29.79 -0.95 -21.83
CA LYS A 371 28.80 -0.61 -22.87
C LYS A 371 28.86 0.90 -23.08
N VAL A 372 28.70 1.33 -24.32
CA VAL A 372 28.86 2.74 -24.69
C VAL A 372 27.75 3.16 -25.65
N LEU A 373 27.17 4.33 -25.40
CA LEU A 373 26.24 5.03 -26.28
C LEU A 373 26.83 6.41 -26.64
N ASP A 374 26.81 6.78 -27.91
CA ASP A 374 27.07 8.16 -28.31
C ASP A 374 25.83 9.03 -28.03
N ILE A 375 26.01 10.15 -27.33
CA ILE A 375 24.99 11.18 -27.21
C ILE A 375 25.29 12.30 -28.21
N LYS A 376 24.36 12.52 -29.14
CA LYS A 376 24.44 13.49 -30.24
C LYS A 376 23.24 14.43 -30.16
N GLU A 377 23.26 15.53 -30.91
CA GLU A 377 22.14 16.46 -31.03
C GLU A 377 20.82 15.77 -31.45
N SER A 378 20.91 14.68 -32.21
CA SER A 378 19.78 13.84 -32.64
C SER A 378 19.50 12.63 -31.74
N THR A 379 20.06 12.57 -30.53
CA THR A 379 19.78 11.49 -29.57
C THR A 379 18.54 11.87 -28.75
N GLU A 380 17.55 10.98 -28.67
CA GLU A 380 16.40 11.15 -27.78
C GLU A 380 16.70 10.56 -26.39
N GLY A 381 16.07 11.11 -25.34
CA GLY A 381 16.18 10.57 -23.97
C GLY A 381 15.69 9.12 -23.87
N ALA A 382 14.78 8.69 -24.76
CA ALA A 382 14.38 7.29 -24.91
C ALA A 382 15.58 6.37 -25.22
N ALA A 383 16.48 6.76 -26.11
CA ALA A 383 17.65 5.96 -26.46
C ALA A 383 18.66 5.85 -25.30
N ILE A 384 18.78 6.90 -24.47
CA ILE A 384 19.59 6.88 -23.25
C ILE A 384 18.97 5.92 -22.22
N ARG A 385 17.66 6.04 -21.95
CA ARG A 385 16.90 5.12 -21.08
C ARG A 385 17.07 3.66 -21.52
N ASP A 386 16.83 3.38 -22.80
CA ASP A 386 16.80 2.02 -23.32
C ASP A 386 18.21 1.39 -23.31
N HIS A 387 19.26 2.19 -23.50
CA HIS A 387 20.65 1.72 -23.32
C HIS A 387 20.97 1.39 -21.86
N VAL A 388 20.51 2.20 -20.90
CA VAL A 388 20.67 1.93 -19.46
C VAL A 388 19.92 0.65 -19.07
N VAL A 389 18.61 0.58 -19.35
CA VAL A 389 17.76 -0.57 -18.95
C VAL A 389 18.26 -1.88 -19.58
N LYS A 390 18.68 -1.86 -20.85
CA LYS A 390 19.24 -3.04 -21.56
C LYS A 390 20.57 -3.54 -20.96
N HIS A 391 21.27 -2.72 -20.19
CA HIS A 391 22.60 -3.03 -19.65
C HIS A 391 22.69 -2.91 -18.12
N ALA A 392 21.55 -2.69 -17.46
CA ALA A 392 21.36 -2.65 -16.02
C ALA A 392 21.72 -3.97 -15.31
N VAL A 393 21.55 -5.10 -15.99
CA VAL A 393 21.79 -6.44 -15.46
C VAL A 393 23.00 -7.06 -16.18
N PRO A 394 24.01 -7.60 -15.46
CA PRO A 394 25.08 -8.40 -16.07
C PRO A 394 24.54 -9.75 -16.56
N LEU A 395 25.29 -10.48 -17.39
CA LEU A 395 24.85 -11.78 -17.93
C LEU A 395 24.43 -12.79 -16.85
N VAL A 396 25.09 -12.76 -15.68
CA VAL A 396 24.62 -13.37 -14.43
C VAL A 396 24.97 -12.43 -13.28
N GLY A 397 23.98 -11.92 -12.56
CA GLY A 397 24.17 -11.00 -11.42
C GLY A 397 23.66 -11.57 -10.10
N HIS A 398 23.94 -10.87 -9.01
CA HIS A 398 23.30 -11.16 -7.72
C HIS A 398 21.91 -10.51 -7.68
N ARG A 399 20.87 -11.33 -7.51
CA ARG A 399 19.50 -10.93 -7.16
C ARG A 399 19.40 -10.87 -5.65
N THR A 400 19.07 -9.70 -5.12
CA THR A 400 18.86 -9.44 -3.69
C THR A 400 17.44 -8.92 -3.49
N THR A 401 16.88 -9.11 -2.29
CA THR A 401 15.55 -8.59 -1.93
C THR A 401 15.36 -7.09 -2.23
N SER A 402 16.45 -6.32 -2.10
CA SER A 402 16.53 -4.89 -2.38
C SER A 402 16.64 -4.50 -3.87
N ASN A 403 16.98 -5.41 -4.77
CA ASN A 403 17.16 -5.13 -6.20
C ASN A 403 16.21 -5.89 -7.15
N ASP A 404 15.52 -6.93 -6.67
CA ASP A 404 14.67 -7.82 -7.48
C ASP A 404 13.67 -7.06 -8.36
N ALA A 405 12.79 -6.25 -7.72
CA ALA A 405 11.77 -5.47 -8.41
C ALA A 405 12.33 -4.46 -9.44
N LYS A 406 13.58 -4.01 -9.28
CA LYS A 406 14.22 -2.97 -10.10
C LYS A 406 15.22 -3.49 -11.14
N ARG A 407 15.55 -4.78 -11.10
CA ARG A 407 16.57 -5.41 -11.99
C ARG A 407 16.10 -6.73 -12.56
N TYR A 408 15.45 -7.57 -11.76
CA TYR A 408 15.09 -8.94 -12.10
C TYR A 408 13.58 -9.14 -12.32
N ALA A 409 12.82 -8.07 -12.60
CA ALA A 409 11.40 -8.15 -12.93
C ALA A 409 11.10 -8.86 -14.27
N LYS A 410 12.05 -8.88 -15.23
CA LYS A 410 11.89 -9.57 -16.52
C LYS A 410 11.69 -11.08 -16.33
N ARG A 411 10.80 -11.68 -17.12
CA ARG A 411 10.57 -13.13 -17.20
C ARG A 411 10.89 -13.62 -18.64
N PRO A 412 11.19 -14.92 -18.85
CA PRO A 412 11.60 -15.90 -17.84
C PRO A 412 12.92 -15.50 -17.15
N LEU A 413 12.98 -15.78 -15.84
CA LEU A 413 14.15 -15.57 -14.99
C LEU A 413 14.60 -16.93 -14.44
N VAL A 414 15.84 -17.32 -14.75
CA VAL A 414 16.52 -18.47 -14.16
C VAL A 414 17.27 -18.00 -12.92
N VAL A 415 16.99 -18.60 -11.77
CA VAL A 415 17.65 -18.30 -10.49
C VAL A 415 18.35 -19.55 -9.98
N VAL A 416 19.60 -19.40 -9.55
CA VAL A 416 20.39 -20.45 -8.88
C VAL A 416 20.65 -19.98 -7.45
N TYR A 417 20.16 -20.74 -6.47
CA TYR A 417 20.21 -20.45 -5.04
C TYR A 417 21.33 -21.26 -4.39
N TYR A 418 22.11 -20.60 -3.54
CA TYR A 418 23.18 -21.13 -2.67
C TYR A 418 23.67 -19.96 -1.78
N THR A 419 24.70 -20.12 -0.93
CA THR A 419 25.29 -18.98 -0.20
C THR A 419 26.03 -17.99 -1.13
N VAL A 420 25.52 -16.77 -1.33
CA VAL A 420 26.05 -15.77 -2.26
C VAL A 420 26.80 -14.64 -1.53
N ASP A 421 27.94 -14.98 -0.92
CA ASP A 421 28.83 -13.98 -0.31
C ASP A 421 30.01 -13.59 -1.21
N PHE A 422 30.25 -12.29 -1.35
CA PHE A 422 31.36 -11.69 -2.10
C PHE A 422 32.48 -11.13 -1.20
N SER A 423 32.44 -11.39 0.12
CA SER A 423 33.51 -11.08 1.06
C SER A 423 34.83 -11.80 0.74
N PHE A 424 35.91 -11.42 1.42
CA PHE A 424 37.26 -11.88 1.10
C PHE A 424 37.40 -13.41 1.08
N ASP A 425 36.77 -14.09 2.03
CA ASP A 425 36.91 -15.53 2.28
C ASP A 425 36.01 -16.38 1.37
N TYR A 426 34.75 -15.98 1.18
CA TYR A 426 33.74 -16.81 0.49
C TYR A 426 33.61 -16.54 -1.02
N ARG A 427 34.03 -15.37 -1.51
CA ARG A 427 33.94 -14.97 -2.94
C ARG A 427 34.49 -15.97 -3.95
N VAL A 428 35.41 -16.87 -3.56
CA VAL A 428 35.96 -17.90 -4.45
C VAL A 428 34.92 -18.98 -4.74
N ALA A 429 34.20 -19.46 -3.73
CA ALA A 429 33.07 -20.38 -3.90
C ALA A 429 31.93 -19.71 -4.68
N THR A 430 31.59 -18.48 -4.32
CA THR A 430 30.54 -17.70 -4.99
C THR A 430 30.82 -17.50 -6.47
N GLN A 431 32.07 -17.21 -6.85
CA GLN A 431 32.46 -17.11 -8.26
C GLN A 431 32.54 -18.49 -8.94
N TYR A 432 32.91 -19.57 -8.25
CA TYR A 432 32.94 -20.90 -8.84
C TYR A 432 31.56 -21.30 -9.38
N TRP A 433 30.52 -21.21 -8.56
CA TRP A 433 29.15 -21.51 -8.97
C TRP A 433 28.60 -20.50 -9.98
N ARG A 434 28.84 -19.19 -9.78
CA ARG A 434 28.47 -18.17 -10.78
C ARG A 434 29.07 -18.42 -12.17
N ASN A 435 30.30 -18.94 -12.25
CA ASN A 435 30.93 -19.29 -13.53
C ASN A 435 30.22 -20.47 -14.22
N LYS A 436 29.70 -21.45 -13.47
CA LYS A 436 28.87 -22.53 -14.02
C LYS A 436 27.58 -21.99 -14.63
N VAL A 437 26.91 -21.03 -13.95
CA VAL A 437 25.73 -20.35 -14.51
C VAL A 437 26.07 -19.55 -15.77
N LEU A 438 27.19 -18.82 -15.78
CA LEU A 438 27.66 -18.04 -16.94
C LEU A 438 27.96 -18.92 -18.18
N GLU A 439 28.39 -20.16 -17.98
CA GLU A 439 28.64 -21.13 -19.05
C GLU A 439 27.36 -21.65 -19.73
N VAL A 440 26.20 -21.43 -19.12
CA VAL A 440 24.86 -21.67 -19.69
C VAL A 440 24.24 -20.37 -20.20
N ALA A 441 24.21 -19.33 -19.38
CA ALA A 441 23.51 -18.07 -19.65
C ALA A 441 23.88 -17.43 -21.01
N LYS A 442 25.14 -17.58 -21.43
CA LYS A 442 25.64 -17.12 -22.74
C LYS A 442 24.90 -17.69 -23.96
N ASP A 443 24.26 -18.86 -23.82
CA ASP A 443 23.59 -19.58 -24.90
C ASP A 443 22.07 -19.31 -24.96
N PHE A 444 21.52 -18.59 -23.97
CA PHE A 444 20.09 -18.29 -23.83
C PHE A 444 19.83 -16.78 -23.57
N PRO A 445 20.26 -15.87 -24.46
CA PRO A 445 20.11 -14.42 -24.29
C PRO A 445 18.64 -13.93 -24.24
N GLU A 446 17.66 -14.77 -24.58
CA GLU A 446 16.25 -14.51 -24.37
C GLU A 446 15.83 -14.51 -22.88
N TYR A 447 16.51 -15.26 -22.02
CA TYR A 447 16.19 -15.40 -20.59
C TYR A 447 17.10 -14.50 -19.74
N THR A 448 16.62 -14.11 -18.57
CA THR A 448 17.48 -13.46 -17.55
C THR A 448 18.05 -14.54 -16.63
N PHE A 449 19.32 -14.43 -16.23
CA PHE A 449 19.94 -15.35 -15.26
C PHE A 449 20.43 -14.58 -14.03
N ALA A 450 20.23 -15.16 -12.86
CA ALA A 450 20.70 -14.64 -11.58
C ALA A 450 21.25 -15.75 -10.69
N ILE A 451 22.15 -15.37 -9.79
CA ILE A 451 22.38 -16.08 -8.53
C ILE A 451 21.65 -15.32 -7.43
N ALA A 452 21.12 -16.02 -6.43
CA ALA A 452 20.46 -15.43 -5.28
C ALA A 452 20.92 -16.16 -4.02
N ASP A 453 21.02 -15.45 -2.90
CA ASP A 453 21.31 -16.09 -1.62
C ASP A 453 20.10 -16.90 -1.13
N GLU A 454 20.33 -18.11 -0.60
CA GLU A 454 19.26 -19.01 -0.17
C GLU A 454 18.54 -18.52 1.11
N ASP A 455 19.25 -17.92 2.08
CA ASP A 455 18.61 -17.41 3.31
C ASP A 455 17.67 -16.24 2.97
N ASP A 456 18.17 -15.30 2.14
CA ASP A 456 17.48 -14.10 1.65
C ASP A 456 16.19 -14.44 0.87
N TYR A 457 16.12 -15.65 0.29
CA TYR A 457 15.00 -16.16 -0.50
C TYR A 457 14.34 -17.44 0.03
N SER A 458 14.63 -17.83 1.28
CA SER A 458 14.15 -19.06 1.94
C SER A 458 12.63 -19.31 1.82
N SER A 459 11.82 -18.25 1.84
CA SER A 459 10.36 -18.34 1.62
C SER A 459 9.97 -18.66 0.17
N GLU A 460 10.76 -18.21 -0.81
CA GLU A 460 10.56 -18.52 -2.24
C GLU A 460 11.03 -19.94 -2.56
N VAL A 461 12.20 -20.36 -2.04
CA VAL A 461 12.74 -21.73 -2.13
C VAL A 461 11.75 -22.75 -1.55
N LYS A 462 11.17 -22.46 -0.39
CA LYS A 462 10.12 -23.27 0.24
C LYS A 462 8.80 -23.29 -0.54
N ASP A 463 8.40 -22.17 -1.15
CA ASP A 463 7.23 -22.11 -2.05
C ASP A 463 7.44 -22.91 -3.34
N LEU A 464 8.69 -23.04 -3.80
CA LEU A 464 9.10 -23.91 -4.90
C LEU A 464 9.09 -25.40 -4.50
N GLY A 465 9.06 -25.70 -3.19
CA GLY A 465 9.03 -27.06 -2.66
C GLY A 465 10.40 -27.75 -2.62
N LEU A 466 11.47 -26.95 -2.67
CA LEU A 466 12.86 -27.36 -2.52
C LEU A 466 13.21 -27.47 -1.02
N SER A 467 14.27 -28.21 -0.68
CA SER A 467 14.79 -28.27 0.68
C SER A 467 15.66 -27.06 1.04
N ASP A 468 15.80 -26.86 2.34
CA ASP A 468 16.53 -25.79 3.01
C ASP A 468 17.73 -26.46 3.70
N SER A 469 18.84 -26.59 2.96
CA SER A 469 20.00 -27.41 3.33
C SER A 469 21.33 -26.65 3.33
N GLY A 470 21.42 -25.49 2.65
CA GLY A 470 22.52 -24.53 2.76
C GLY A 470 23.86 -24.92 2.11
N GLU A 471 24.10 -26.22 1.85
CA GLU A 471 25.29 -26.72 1.12
C GLU A 471 24.96 -27.21 -0.30
N GLU A 472 23.69 -27.44 -0.63
CA GLU A 472 23.22 -27.92 -1.95
C GLU A 472 22.84 -26.75 -2.87
N ILE A 473 22.60 -27.01 -4.17
CA ILE A 473 22.33 -25.95 -5.15
C ILE A 473 20.95 -26.11 -5.76
N ASN A 474 20.05 -25.28 -5.28
CA ASN A 474 18.68 -25.18 -5.73
C ASN A 474 18.57 -24.32 -7.01
N VAL A 475 17.72 -24.71 -7.96
CA VAL A 475 17.54 -23.96 -9.21
C VAL A 475 16.07 -23.79 -9.54
N ALA A 476 15.64 -22.58 -9.88
CA ALA A 476 14.30 -22.27 -10.35
C ALA A 476 14.26 -21.52 -11.68
N ILE A 477 13.14 -21.65 -12.38
CA ILE A 477 12.74 -20.78 -13.47
C ILE A 477 11.40 -20.14 -13.08
N LEU A 478 11.44 -18.83 -12.86
CA LEU A 478 10.26 -17.99 -12.68
C LEU A 478 9.83 -17.51 -14.08
N ALA A 479 8.72 -18.06 -14.57
CA ALA A 479 8.22 -17.82 -15.93
C ALA A 479 7.11 -16.75 -15.97
N GLU A 480 6.57 -16.53 -17.16
CA GLU A 480 5.42 -15.65 -17.39
C GLU A 480 4.13 -16.25 -16.79
N GLY A 481 3.14 -15.39 -16.49
CA GLY A 481 1.89 -15.81 -15.86
C GLY A 481 2.05 -16.41 -14.46
N GLY A 482 3.13 -16.09 -13.74
CA GLY A 482 3.41 -16.59 -12.39
C GLY A 482 3.87 -18.05 -12.32
N LYS A 483 3.96 -18.75 -13.45
CA LYS A 483 4.31 -20.18 -13.52
C LYS A 483 5.76 -20.39 -13.03
N LYS A 484 5.96 -21.37 -12.15
CA LYS A 484 7.26 -21.69 -11.54
C LYS A 484 7.70 -23.10 -11.92
N TYR A 485 9.01 -23.30 -12.05
CA TYR A 485 9.63 -24.61 -12.26
C TYR A 485 10.89 -24.67 -11.40
N ALA A 486 11.29 -25.83 -10.89
CA ALA A 486 12.55 -25.98 -10.15
C ALA A 486 13.15 -27.37 -10.31
N MET A 487 14.41 -27.50 -9.92
CA MET A 487 15.10 -28.76 -9.71
C MET A 487 15.99 -28.70 -8.45
N GLU A 488 16.15 -29.86 -7.84
CA GLU A 488 16.99 -30.16 -6.68
C GLU A 488 17.98 -31.26 -7.13
N PRO A 489 19.13 -30.89 -7.74
CA PRO A 489 20.05 -31.83 -8.37
C PRO A 489 21.03 -32.46 -7.37
N GLU A 490 21.22 -33.79 -7.45
CA GLU A 490 22.23 -34.51 -6.65
C GLU A 490 23.67 -34.02 -6.90
N GLU A 491 23.99 -33.64 -8.15
CA GLU A 491 25.22 -32.94 -8.52
C GLU A 491 24.89 -31.77 -9.47
N PHE A 492 25.23 -30.54 -9.06
CA PHE A 492 25.01 -29.34 -9.88
C PHE A 492 26.24 -28.97 -10.71
N ASP A 493 26.04 -28.79 -12.02
CA ASP A 493 27.01 -28.15 -12.89
C ASP A 493 26.38 -27.45 -14.12
N SER A 494 27.21 -26.98 -15.06
CA SER A 494 26.78 -26.27 -16.27
C SER A 494 25.95 -27.14 -17.23
N ASP A 495 26.12 -28.46 -17.23
CA ASP A 495 25.42 -29.35 -18.16
C ASP A 495 24.07 -29.75 -17.54
N THR A 496 24.02 -30.07 -16.24
CA THR A 496 22.77 -30.21 -15.47
C THR A 496 21.87 -28.96 -15.59
N LEU A 497 22.44 -27.76 -15.43
CA LEU A 497 21.70 -26.50 -15.61
C LEU A 497 21.24 -26.29 -17.06
N ARG A 498 22.06 -26.65 -18.06
CA ARG A 498 21.71 -26.48 -19.47
C ARG A 498 20.56 -27.38 -19.88
N ASP A 499 20.56 -28.63 -19.45
CA ASP A 499 19.48 -29.58 -19.76
C ASP A 499 18.15 -29.17 -19.11
N PHE A 500 18.18 -28.61 -17.89
CA PHE A 500 17.00 -28.03 -17.25
C PHE A 500 16.42 -26.83 -18.02
N VAL A 501 17.28 -25.90 -18.47
CA VAL A 501 16.86 -24.75 -19.29
C VAL A 501 16.39 -25.18 -20.69
N LEU A 502 16.98 -26.23 -21.28
CA LEU A 502 16.51 -26.83 -22.53
C LEU A 502 15.14 -27.50 -22.36
N ALA A 503 14.92 -28.26 -21.29
CA ALA A 503 13.63 -28.87 -20.98
C ALA A 503 12.54 -27.81 -20.79
N PHE A 504 12.85 -26.70 -20.09
CA PHE A 504 11.94 -25.54 -20.00
C PHE A 504 11.61 -24.97 -21.38
N LYS A 505 12.63 -24.69 -22.20
CA LYS A 505 12.49 -24.10 -23.54
C LYS A 505 11.66 -24.95 -24.52
N LYS A 506 11.58 -26.26 -24.31
CA LYS A 506 10.73 -27.18 -25.08
C LYS A 506 9.33 -27.42 -24.47
N GLY A 507 9.08 -26.97 -23.24
CA GLY A 507 7.86 -27.28 -22.48
C GLY A 507 7.81 -28.70 -21.88
N GLU A 508 8.97 -29.34 -21.67
CA GLU A 508 9.08 -30.69 -21.08
C GLU A 508 8.95 -30.69 -19.54
N LEU A 509 9.17 -29.54 -18.87
CA LEU A 509 9.06 -29.42 -17.41
C LEU A 509 7.61 -29.33 -16.91
N LYS A 510 7.37 -29.87 -15.71
CA LYS A 510 6.11 -29.71 -14.97
C LYS A 510 6.17 -28.48 -14.09
N GLY A 511 5.13 -27.65 -14.14
CA GLY A 511 5.01 -26.48 -13.27
C GLY A 511 4.83 -26.89 -11.80
N ILE A 512 5.44 -26.12 -10.90
CA ILE A 512 5.18 -26.16 -9.47
C ILE A 512 3.86 -25.44 -9.19
N ILE A 513 3.09 -26.01 -8.28
CA ILE A 513 1.81 -25.48 -7.80
C ILE A 513 1.97 -25.26 -6.29
N LYS A 514 2.00 -24.00 -5.85
CA LYS A 514 1.96 -23.65 -4.43
C LYS A 514 0.68 -24.21 -3.84
N SER A 515 0.82 -24.96 -2.75
CA SER A 515 -0.30 -25.66 -2.15
C SER A 515 -0.03 -25.92 -0.69
N GLN A 516 -0.99 -25.57 0.15
CA GLN A 516 -1.10 -26.14 1.50
C GLN A 516 -1.19 -27.67 1.41
N PRO A 517 -0.79 -28.40 2.48
CA PRO A 517 -0.99 -29.85 2.54
C PRO A 517 -2.46 -30.22 2.39
N ALA A 518 -2.77 -31.22 1.57
CA ALA A 518 -4.14 -31.69 1.40
C ALA A 518 -4.74 -32.17 2.74
N PRO A 519 -5.99 -31.78 3.07
CA PRO A 519 -6.58 -32.05 4.37
C PRO A 519 -6.79 -33.56 4.59
N LYS A 520 -6.22 -34.10 5.69
CA LYS A 520 -6.30 -35.53 6.06
C LYS A 520 -7.75 -36.06 6.21
N ASN A 521 -8.72 -35.17 6.43
CA ASN A 521 -10.14 -35.48 6.44
C ASN A 521 -10.91 -34.35 5.75
N ASN A 522 -11.46 -34.60 4.57
CA ASN A 522 -12.18 -33.62 3.75
C ASN A 522 -13.68 -33.97 3.63
N LYS A 523 -14.29 -34.41 4.74
CA LYS A 523 -15.70 -34.89 4.81
C LYS A 523 -16.66 -33.84 5.42
N GLY A 524 -16.28 -32.56 5.36
CA GLY A 524 -17.09 -31.44 5.86
C GLY A 524 -18.33 -31.17 4.99
N PRO A 525 -19.22 -30.26 5.42
CA PRO A 525 -20.29 -29.74 4.56
C PRO A 525 -19.76 -28.90 3.40
N VAL A 526 -18.58 -28.29 3.58
CA VAL A 526 -17.82 -27.59 2.52
C VAL A 526 -16.50 -28.34 2.32
N THR A 527 -16.15 -28.61 1.07
CA THR A 527 -14.90 -29.26 0.66
C THR A 527 -13.76 -28.24 0.67
N ILE A 528 -12.70 -28.52 1.43
CA ILE A 528 -11.48 -27.69 1.43
C ILE A 528 -10.67 -28.06 0.18
N VAL A 529 -10.37 -27.07 -0.65
CA VAL A 529 -9.51 -27.20 -1.84
C VAL A 529 -8.17 -26.54 -1.55
N VAL A 530 -7.09 -27.18 -2.00
CA VAL A 530 -5.71 -26.67 -2.01
C VAL A 530 -5.18 -26.73 -3.44
N GLY A 531 -4.09 -26.01 -3.77
CA GLY A 531 -3.62 -25.90 -5.15
C GLY A 531 -3.39 -27.26 -5.84
N LYS A 532 -2.76 -28.21 -5.14
CA LYS A 532 -2.53 -29.59 -5.65
C LYS A 532 -3.79 -30.47 -5.74
N THR A 533 -4.96 -29.98 -5.28
CA THR A 533 -6.25 -30.65 -5.46
C THR A 533 -7.26 -29.83 -6.26
N PHE A 534 -6.88 -28.67 -6.81
CA PHE A 534 -7.80 -27.79 -7.54
C PHE A 534 -8.39 -28.51 -8.75
N ASP A 535 -7.54 -28.98 -9.68
CA ASP A 535 -8.00 -29.67 -10.89
C ASP A 535 -8.80 -30.96 -10.56
N SER A 536 -8.41 -31.69 -9.51
CA SER A 536 -9.05 -32.96 -9.16
C SER A 536 -10.40 -32.82 -8.45
N ILE A 537 -10.79 -31.62 -8.03
CA ILE A 537 -12.06 -31.33 -7.36
C ILE A 537 -12.89 -30.34 -8.20
N VAL A 538 -12.32 -29.17 -8.52
CA VAL A 538 -13.01 -28.07 -9.18
C VAL A 538 -13.23 -28.38 -10.66
N MET A 539 -12.26 -29.02 -11.32
CA MET A 539 -12.31 -29.34 -12.76
C MET A 539 -12.85 -30.75 -13.07
N ASP A 540 -13.35 -31.52 -12.09
CA ASP A 540 -13.94 -32.85 -12.34
C ASP A 540 -15.24 -32.74 -13.19
N PRO A 541 -15.28 -33.28 -14.42
CA PRO A 541 -16.46 -33.19 -15.31
C PRO A 541 -17.65 -34.05 -14.84
N LYS A 542 -17.58 -34.69 -13.67
CA LYS A 542 -18.71 -35.40 -13.05
C LYS A 542 -19.58 -34.50 -12.18
N SER A 543 -19.04 -33.42 -11.63
CA SER A 543 -19.66 -32.63 -10.56
C SER A 543 -19.69 -31.15 -10.88
N ASP A 544 -20.84 -30.51 -10.70
CA ASP A 544 -20.95 -29.06 -10.60
C ASP A 544 -20.23 -28.61 -9.32
N VAL A 545 -19.56 -27.45 -9.33
CA VAL A 545 -18.78 -26.98 -8.17
C VAL A 545 -19.02 -25.49 -7.96
N LEU A 546 -19.53 -25.11 -6.78
CA LEU A 546 -19.42 -23.72 -6.31
C LEU A 546 -18.15 -23.63 -5.45
N ILE A 547 -17.24 -22.71 -5.80
CA ILE A 547 -15.99 -22.48 -5.06
C ILE A 547 -15.86 -21.04 -4.57
N GLU A 548 -15.60 -20.88 -3.26
CA GLU A 548 -15.17 -19.65 -2.62
C GLU A 548 -13.64 -19.57 -2.61
N PHE A 549 -13.08 -18.49 -3.14
CA PHE A 549 -11.70 -18.08 -2.90
C PHE A 549 -11.67 -17.01 -1.80
N TYR A 550 -11.01 -17.31 -0.69
CA TYR A 550 -10.94 -16.45 0.48
C TYR A 550 -9.50 -16.15 0.92
N ALA A 551 -9.36 -15.17 1.82
CA ALA A 551 -8.12 -14.86 2.52
C ALA A 551 -8.34 -14.92 4.05
N PRO A 552 -7.45 -15.51 4.86
CA PRO A 552 -7.65 -15.66 6.31
C PRO A 552 -7.81 -14.35 7.10
N TRP A 553 -7.32 -13.23 6.56
CA TRP A 553 -7.41 -11.90 7.17
C TRP A 553 -8.68 -11.13 6.77
N CYS A 554 -9.33 -11.49 5.65
CA CYS A 554 -10.47 -10.79 5.07
C CYS A 554 -11.72 -10.79 5.98
N GLY A 555 -12.28 -9.60 6.25
CA GLY A 555 -13.45 -9.42 7.13
C GLY A 555 -14.74 -10.02 6.56
N HIS A 556 -15.08 -9.67 5.32
CA HIS A 556 -16.26 -10.20 4.62
C HIS A 556 -16.23 -11.73 4.48
N CYS A 557 -15.04 -12.32 4.37
CA CYS A 557 -14.85 -13.78 4.33
C CYS A 557 -15.20 -14.44 5.66
N LYS A 558 -14.87 -13.82 6.79
CA LYS A 558 -15.25 -14.29 8.14
C LYS A 558 -16.75 -14.17 8.39
N GLN A 559 -17.40 -13.18 7.79
CA GLN A 559 -18.87 -13.01 7.84
C GLN A 559 -19.59 -14.04 6.95
N LEU A 560 -19.01 -14.39 5.79
CA LEU A 560 -19.54 -15.39 4.86
C LEU A 560 -19.36 -16.84 5.36
N GLU A 561 -18.30 -17.12 6.13
CA GLU A 561 -17.95 -18.46 6.63
C GLU A 561 -19.12 -19.30 7.19
N PRO A 562 -19.97 -18.79 8.11
CA PRO A 562 -21.12 -19.55 8.62
C PRO A 562 -22.19 -19.79 7.54
N VAL A 563 -22.50 -18.78 6.73
CA VAL A 563 -23.51 -18.85 5.65
C VAL A 563 -23.10 -19.88 4.59
N TYR A 564 -21.83 -19.86 4.19
CA TYR A 564 -21.29 -20.79 3.20
C TYR A 564 -21.17 -22.22 3.77
N THR A 565 -20.93 -22.34 5.08
CA THR A 565 -21.02 -23.61 5.81
C THR A 565 -22.44 -24.16 5.84
N ASP A 566 -23.46 -23.33 6.02
CA ASP A 566 -24.88 -23.74 5.97
C ASP A 566 -25.36 -24.06 4.55
N LEU A 567 -24.86 -23.35 3.53
CA LEU A 567 -25.02 -23.68 2.11
C LEU A 567 -24.47 -25.09 1.83
N GLY A 568 -23.28 -25.41 2.36
CA GLY A 568 -22.70 -26.74 2.33
C GLY A 568 -23.57 -27.80 3.01
N LYS A 569 -24.15 -27.50 4.19
CA LYS A 569 -25.08 -28.41 4.88
C LYS A 569 -26.34 -28.66 4.04
N LYS A 570 -26.94 -27.60 3.49
CA LYS A 570 -28.15 -27.63 2.64
C LYS A 570 -27.96 -28.54 1.42
N TYR A 571 -26.82 -28.43 0.73
CA TYR A 571 -26.55 -29.17 -0.50
C TYR A 571 -25.82 -30.51 -0.33
N LYS A 572 -25.45 -30.90 0.89
CA LYS A 572 -24.71 -32.13 1.23
C LYS A 572 -25.27 -33.43 0.62
N HIS A 573 -26.56 -33.50 0.32
CA HIS A 573 -27.23 -34.67 -0.25
C HIS A 573 -27.47 -34.60 -1.76
N ARG A 574 -27.16 -33.47 -2.43
CA ARG A 574 -27.29 -33.32 -3.88
C ARG A 574 -26.14 -34.03 -4.58
N LYS A 575 -26.44 -35.14 -5.26
CA LYS A 575 -25.45 -35.84 -6.08
C LYS A 575 -24.93 -34.91 -7.18
N ASN A 576 -23.62 -34.97 -7.44
CA ASN A 576 -22.92 -34.21 -8.48
C ASN A 576 -22.91 -32.68 -8.27
N LEU A 577 -23.06 -32.19 -7.03
CA LEU A 577 -22.71 -30.81 -6.65
C LEU A 577 -21.71 -30.84 -5.50
N VAL A 578 -20.67 -30.00 -5.58
CA VAL A 578 -19.71 -29.77 -4.50
C VAL A 578 -19.77 -28.29 -4.10
N ILE A 579 -19.91 -28.02 -2.80
CA ILE A 579 -19.67 -26.69 -2.22
C ILE A 579 -18.23 -26.71 -1.69
N ALA A 580 -17.37 -25.82 -2.18
CA ALA A 580 -15.93 -25.85 -1.93
C ALA A 580 -15.39 -24.49 -1.51
N LYS A 581 -14.27 -24.46 -0.76
CA LYS A 581 -13.52 -23.23 -0.48
C LYS A 581 -12.01 -23.44 -0.49
N MET A 582 -11.27 -22.40 -0.91
CA MET A 582 -9.81 -22.39 -1.00
C MET A 582 -9.24 -21.08 -0.43
N ASP A 583 -8.19 -21.22 0.38
CA ASP A 583 -7.33 -20.11 0.78
C ASP A 583 -6.42 -19.74 -0.40
N ALA A 584 -6.83 -18.74 -1.19
CA ALA A 584 -6.09 -18.28 -2.36
C ALA A 584 -4.93 -17.32 -2.00
N THR A 585 -4.60 -17.16 -0.72
CA THR A 585 -3.34 -16.51 -0.30
C THR A 585 -2.21 -17.52 -0.09
N ALA A 586 -2.55 -18.81 0.09
CA ALA A 586 -1.62 -19.89 0.38
C ALA A 586 -1.62 -21.03 -0.66
N ASN A 587 -2.41 -20.89 -1.74
CA ASN A 587 -2.57 -21.89 -2.80
C ASN A 587 -2.66 -21.19 -4.16
N ASP A 588 -1.93 -21.70 -5.16
CA ASP A 588 -2.07 -21.25 -6.54
C ASP A 588 -3.40 -21.75 -7.13
N VAL A 589 -4.05 -20.90 -7.93
CA VAL A 589 -5.20 -21.28 -8.76
C VAL A 589 -4.66 -21.81 -10.08
N THR A 590 -4.82 -23.10 -10.36
CA THR A 590 -4.14 -23.80 -11.48
C THR A 590 -4.73 -23.51 -12.86
N ASN A 591 -5.76 -22.68 -12.96
CA ASN A 591 -6.50 -22.43 -14.19
C ASN A 591 -6.78 -20.93 -14.39
N ASP A 592 -6.27 -20.39 -15.50
CA ASP A 592 -6.24 -18.97 -15.84
C ASP A 592 -7.66 -18.34 -16.04
N HIS A 593 -8.74 -19.14 -16.08
CA HIS A 593 -10.13 -18.65 -16.15
C HIS A 593 -10.70 -18.17 -14.80
N TYR A 594 -10.08 -18.54 -13.67
CA TYR A 594 -10.55 -18.21 -12.32
C TYR A 594 -9.79 -17.00 -11.76
N LYS A 595 -10.24 -15.78 -12.11
CA LYS A 595 -9.59 -14.54 -11.67
C LYS A 595 -10.00 -14.19 -10.24
N VAL A 596 -9.04 -14.20 -9.32
CA VAL A 596 -9.22 -13.83 -7.91
C VAL A 596 -8.65 -12.43 -7.68
N GLU A 597 -9.43 -11.41 -8.07
CA GLU A 597 -9.04 -9.99 -8.00
C GLU A 597 -9.35 -9.35 -6.63
N GLY A 598 -10.07 -10.06 -5.76
CA GLY A 598 -10.40 -9.64 -4.39
C GLY A 598 -11.00 -10.77 -3.56
N PHE A 599 -11.35 -10.51 -2.29
CA PHE A 599 -11.81 -11.53 -1.35
C PHE A 599 -13.11 -11.14 -0.62
N PRO A 600 -14.11 -12.05 -0.51
CA PRO A 600 -14.21 -13.34 -1.19
C PRO A 600 -14.51 -13.16 -2.69
N THR A 601 -13.97 -14.04 -3.53
CA THR A 601 -14.42 -14.22 -4.92
C THR A 601 -15.08 -15.59 -5.04
N ILE A 602 -16.26 -15.70 -5.65
CA ILE A 602 -17.01 -16.96 -5.75
C ILE A 602 -17.28 -17.27 -7.21
N TYR A 603 -17.05 -18.52 -7.63
CA TYR A 603 -17.30 -19.03 -8.98
C TYR A 603 -18.13 -20.31 -8.96
N PHE A 604 -18.99 -20.50 -9.96
CA PHE A 604 -19.68 -21.75 -10.26
C PHE A 604 -19.10 -22.40 -11.53
N ALA A 605 -18.51 -23.58 -11.38
CA ALA A 605 -17.89 -24.36 -12.45
C ALA A 605 -18.79 -25.53 -12.85
N SER A 606 -19.53 -25.36 -13.95
CA SER A 606 -20.45 -26.36 -14.50
C SER A 606 -19.71 -27.63 -14.93
N ARG A 607 -20.27 -28.82 -14.66
CA ARG A 607 -19.67 -30.10 -15.12
C ARG A 607 -19.73 -30.30 -16.63
N THR A 608 -20.61 -29.58 -17.32
CA THR A 608 -20.67 -29.56 -18.79
C THR A 608 -19.76 -28.49 -19.40
N ASP A 609 -19.31 -27.50 -18.63
CA ASP A 609 -18.34 -26.49 -19.05
C ASP A 609 -17.49 -26.01 -17.87
N LYS A 610 -16.29 -26.58 -17.74
CA LYS A 610 -15.33 -26.26 -16.68
C LYS A 610 -14.40 -25.09 -16.99
N ASN A 611 -14.32 -24.67 -18.26
CA ASN A 611 -13.42 -23.61 -18.71
C ASN A 611 -14.12 -22.25 -18.79
N ASN A 612 -15.45 -22.20 -18.73
CA ASN A 612 -16.21 -20.97 -18.57
C ASN A 612 -16.92 -20.91 -17.20
N PRO A 613 -16.19 -20.80 -16.07
CA PRO A 613 -16.78 -20.69 -14.75
C PRO A 613 -17.52 -19.35 -14.58
N ILE A 614 -18.72 -19.39 -14.02
CA ILE A 614 -19.60 -18.23 -13.85
C ILE A 614 -19.27 -17.55 -12.51
N LYS A 615 -18.87 -16.27 -12.53
CA LYS A 615 -18.60 -15.49 -11.31
C LYS A 615 -19.90 -15.06 -10.64
N PHE A 616 -19.95 -15.12 -9.30
CA PHE A 616 -21.08 -14.59 -8.52
C PHE A 616 -20.90 -13.09 -8.31
N GLU A 617 -21.69 -12.29 -9.02
CA GLU A 617 -21.62 -10.81 -9.00
C GLU A 617 -22.67 -10.15 -8.09
N ASN A 618 -23.50 -10.91 -7.37
CA ASN A 618 -24.49 -10.33 -6.47
C ASN A 618 -23.81 -9.79 -5.19
N GLU A 619 -24.21 -8.58 -4.78
CA GLU A 619 -23.77 -7.95 -3.54
C GLU A 619 -24.23 -8.74 -2.30
N LYS A 620 -25.45 -9.30 -2.36
CA LYS A 620 -26.03 -10.11 -1.29
C LYS A 620 -25.47 -11.52 -1.32
N ARG A 621 -24.75 -11.89 -0.26
CA ARG A 621 -24.04 -13.17 -0.09
C ARG A 621 -24.64 -14.03 1.03
N ASP A 622 -25.95 -13.89 1.23
CA ASP A 622 -26.73 -14.72 2.15
C ASP A 622 -27.06 -16.10 1.57
N LEU A 623 -27.69 -16.94 2.39
CA LEU A 623 -28.03 -18.32 2.05
C LEU A 623 -29.06 -18.41 0.92
N GLU A 624 -29.92 -17.41 0.73
CA GLU A 624 -30.97 -17.41 -0.30
C GLU A 624 -30.36 -17.13 -1.68
N HIS A 625 -29.63 -16.01 -1.82
CA HIS A 625 -29.03 -15.60 -3.09
C HIS A 625 -27.99 -16.61 -3.59
N LEU A 626 -27.17 -17.17 -2.69
CA LEU A 626 -26.23 -18.24 -3.04
C LEU A 626 -26.93 -19.55 -3.42
N SER A 627 -28.10 -19.85 -2.85
CA SER A 627 -28.91 -21.00 -3.27
C SER A 627 -29.57 -20.78 -4.63
N ALA A 628 -30.11 -19.58 -4.89
CA ALA A 628 -30.74 -19.24 -6.15
C ALA A 628 -29.75 -19.37 -7.33
N PHE A 629 -28.55 -18.84 -7.17
CA PHE A 629 -27.45 -18.97 -8.14
C PHE A 629 -27.03 -20.43 -8.38
N ILE A 630 -27.01 -21.26 -7.34
CA ILE A 630 -26.82 -22.71 -7.49
C ILE A 630 -27.96 -23.32 -8.32
N GLU A 631 -29.23 -23.03 -8.05
CA GLU A 631 -30.34 -23.63 -8.81
C GLU A 631 -30.44 -23.14 -10.25
N GLU A 632 -30.04 -21.90 -10.53
CA GLU A 632 -30.00 -21.32 -11.87
C GLU A 632 -28.98 -22.02 -12.76
N HIS A 633 -27.75 -22.22 -12.25
CA HIS A 633 -26.63 -22.74 -13.03
C HIS A 633 -26.38 -24.24 -12.88
N SER A 634 -26.99 -24.90 -11.88
CA SER A 634 -26.91 -26.36 -11.70
C SER A 634 -27.39 -27.12 -12.94
N THR A 635 -26.57 -28.04 -13.41
CA THR A 635 -26.87 -28.86 -14.59
C THR A 635 -27.99 -29.84 -14.28
N LYS A 636 -29.20 -29.50 -14.76
CA LYS A 636 -30.42 -30.27 -14.54
C LYS A 636 -30.21 -31.72 -15.01
N LEU A 637 -30.52 -32.67 -14.13
CA LEU A 637 -30.42 -34.10 -14.45
C LEU A 637 -31.34 -34.41 -15.64
N SER A 638 -30.75 -34.86 -16.75
CA SER A 638 -31.51 -35.39 -17.87
C SER A 638 -32.34 -36.57 -17.37
N ARG A 639 -33.67 -36.53 -17.60
CA ARG A 639 -34.56 -37.62 -17.22
C ARG A 639 -34.06 -38.93 -17.81
N THR A 640 -34.01 -39.98 -16.98
CA THR A 640 -33.70 -41.32 -17.45
C THR A 640 -34.77 -41.82 -18.42
N LYS A 641 -34.32 -42.69 -19.33
CA LYS A 641 -35.00 -43.09 -20.56
C LYS A 641 -36.14 -44.09 -20.28
N GLU A 642 -37.29 -43.59 -19.82
CA GLU A 642 -38.46 -44.42 -19.48
C GLU A 642 -39.82 -43.83 -19.92
N GLU A 643 -39.82 -42.73 -20.70
CA GLU A 643 -40.99 -42.18 -21.40
C GLU A 643 -40.72 -42.11 -22.92
N LEU A 644 -40.91 -43.24 -23.63
CA LEU A 644 -40.92 -43.35 -25.11
C LEU A 644 -41.70 -44.61 -25.55
#